data_AF-A0A1W1B9X5-F1
#
_entry.id   AF-A0A1W1B9X5-F1
#
_cell.length_a   1.000
_cell.length_b   1.000
_cell.length_c   1.000
_cell.angle_alpha   90.00
_cell.angle_beta   90.00
_cell.angle_gamma   90.00
#
_symmetry.space_group_name_H-M   'P 1'
#
loop_
_entity.id
_entity.type
_entity.pdbx_description
1 polymer ?
#
loop_
_entity_poly.entity_id
_entity_poly.type
_entity_poly.pdbx_seq_one_letter_code
_entity_poly.pdbx_strand_id
1 'polypeptide(L)'
;MKLNKFSKLIASLFLSISLSQASVLAELHGTKGQADKELKSMVEKLENIGFMITSKNEHIENHYFNTFKEKNLDLLNFYTIIDKKSLRELLIKNPDFGAYAPFNLLAFKKLAKAEGGDTTWYGHLNSEIMLNIIGEKDESARKKFSDMVAKVDKLVQDEMKPTTSKKLTFDSKLPKQPLLKMVKKFEGVDDIEEYVEEFIMQHDTLFGKNEFIIAGFIDLKFEYADMDLDFEEYDAYWVSSLCHFQFSNSVFNHDAPHAGLFAPCSVYFYIPKGSNELHVGYATVENWISTTGITDKAQIEYMQKIADDVIKTFKQLGFTIEDGTGGESAKASATPRDLATEISELKAMIIKIGKDIEELKKKEPTENKVETKTEKTSAKVTPKAVELPKKEFKTAKMVIGDTAPKNLTAYYASSPQTIDSLTTKLKSNGFEVLATTEILKGKTVISITNDELKNTNTFMAVINILVNGKDEIRVQNPSYFGAAYLQSKFKYGQFKATLTSLQAVLGDMYITTDIGEYSGLKNYNFMFGMPHLDDTIELGKGDLVAKLSGEKADKYFAYSLKLPNGNTLVGHKMNPRTNKFLNKVEAGNNANLLPYQSIIKGDEAYMLNPKFYLSLSLPRLTMTDFMKIATTPDAIERELKKAYK
;
A
#
# COMPACT_ATOMS: atom_id res chain seq x y z
N MET A 1 66.88 -14.03 -58.74
CA MET A 1 67.15 -14.68 -57.43
C MET A 1 67.18 -13.60 -56.36
N LYS A 2 66.46 -13.75 -55.23
CA LYS A 2 66.90 -14.40 -53.97
C LYS A 2 68.15 -13.71 -53.36
N LEU A 3 68.18 -13.27 -52.10
CA LEU A 3 67.18 -13.39 -51.02
C LEU A 3 67.27 -12.27 -49.95
N ASN A 4 66.11 -11.96 -49.34
CA ASN A 4 65.78 -11.26 -48.09
C ASN A 4 66.85 -10.51 -47.25
N LYS A 5 66.48 -9.27 -46.87
CA LYS A 5 66.88 -8.65 -45.60
C LYS A 5 66.23 -9.42 -44.43
N PHE A 6 66.98 -9.80 -43.39
CA PHE A 6 66.41 -10.24 -42.10
C PHE A 6 67.42 -10.05 -40.95
N SER A 7 67.33 -8.96 -40.20
CA SER A 7 67.94 -8.84 -38.87
C SER A 7 67.39 -7.62 -38.10
N LYS A 8 67.30 -7.74 -36.77
CA LYS A 8 67.06 -6.65 -35.80
C LYS A 8 65.79 -5.80 -36.00
N LEU A 9 64.63 -6.42 -35.79
CA LEU A 9 63.51 -5.75 -35.11
C LEU A 9 62.77 -6.71 -34.17
N ILE A 10 63.44 -7.12 -33.09
CA ILE A 10 62.75 -7.74 -31.95
C ILE A 10 62.18 -6.60 -31.11
N ALA A 11 61.04 -6.07 -31.56
CA ALA A 11 60.20 -5.23 -30.71
C ALA A 11 59.49 -6.16 -29.71
N SER A 12 59.77 -6.00 -28.42
CA SER A 12 59.13 -6.79 -27.36
C SER A 12 57.63 -6.48 -27.32
N LEU A 13 56.83 -7.31 -28.00
CA LEU A 13 55.37 -7.22 -27.95
C LEU A 13 54.89 -7.72 -26.58
N PHE A 14 55.04 -6.85 -25.57
CA PHE A 14 54.29 -6.96 -24.32
C PHE A 14 52.82 -6.74 -24.66
N LEU A 15 52.16 -7.83 -25.05
CA LEU A 15 50.72 -7.89 -25.18
C LEU A 15 50.16 -7.75 -23.76
N SER A 16 49.85 -6.52 -23.36
CA SER A 16 49.21 -6.21 -22.10
C SER A 16 47.78 -6.73 -22.15
N ILE A 17 47.62 -8.04 -21.94
CA ILE A 17 46.32 -8.67 -21.71
C ILE A 17 45.81 -8.11 -20.40
N SER A 18 45.06 -7.02 -20.48
CA SER A 18 44.23 -6.55 -19.37
C SER A 18 43.11 -7.58 -19.19
N LEU A 19 43.34 -8.60 -18.35
CA LEU A 19 42.25 -9.42 -17.84
C LEU A 19 41.33 -8.49 -17.05
N SER A 20 40.22 -8.08 -17.67
CA SER A 20 39.10 -7.51 -16.95
C SER A 20 38.58 -8.59 -16.01
N GLN A 21 38.76 -8.40 -14.71
CA GLN A 21 38.10 -9.27 -13.73
C GLN A 21 36.59 -9.04 -13.84
N ALA A 22 35.83 -10.13 -14.02
CA ALA A 22 34.38 -10.09 -14.09
C ALA A 22 33.83 -9.51 -12.78
N SER A 23 32.93 -8.53 -12.89
CA SER A 23 32.31 -7.87 -11.74
C SER A 23 31.24 -8.78 -11.13
N VAL A 24 31.16 -8.84 -9.80
CA VAL A 24 30.19 -9.69 -9.09
C VAL A 24 28.88 -8.95 -8.90
N LEU A 25 27.83 -9.35 -9.62
CA LEU A 25 26.47 -8.83 -9.46
C LEU A 25 25.89 -9.18 -8.08
N ALA A 26 26.04 -10.45 -7.68
CA ALA A 26 25.57 -10.99 -6.40
C ALA A 26 26.29 -12.31 -6.09
N GLU A 27 26.36 -12.68 -4.82
CA GLU A 27 26.53 -14.08 -4.44
C GLU A 27 25.14 -14.64 -4.06
N LEU A 28 24.74 -15.73 -4.72
CA LEU A 28 23.50 -16.44 -4.41
C LEU A 28 23.83 -17.68 -3.62
N HIS A 29 23.17 -17.82 -2.48
CA HIS A 29 23.21 -19.00 -1.63
C HIS A 29 22.06 -19.95 -1.98
N GLY A 30 22.24 -21.25 -1.75
CA GLY A 30 21.30 -22.26 -2.20
C GLY A 30 21.05 -23.37 -1.18
N THR A 31 19.77 -23.75 -1.07
CA THR A 31 19.30 -24.91 -0.30
C THR A 31 18.49 -25.81 -1.22
N LYS A 32 18.84 -27.11 -1.25
CA LYS A 32 18.14 -28.12 -2.06
C LYS A 32 16.69 -28.30 -1.60
N GLY A 33 15.79 -28.49 -2.55
CA GLY A 33 14.35 -28.55 -2.31
C GLY A 33 13.68 -27.18 -2.26
N GLN A 34 12.56 -27.10 -1.54
CA GLN A 34 11.73 -25.91 -1.36
C GLN A 34 12.03 -25.33 0.04
N ALA A 35 12.80 -24.24 0.12
CA ALA A 35 13.28 -23.68 1.40
C ALA A 35 12.39 -22.55 1.97
N ASP A 36 11.11 -22.51 1.59
CA ASP A 36 10.19 -21.40 1.91
C ASP A 36 9.98 -21.20 3.42
N LYS A 37 9.84 -22.30 4.17
CA LYS A 37 9.64 -22.26 5.63
C LYS A 37 10.88 -21.75 6.37
N GLU A 38 12.06 -22.18 5.92
CA GLU A 38 13.36 -21.79 6.45
C GLU A 38 13.61 -20.31 6.16
N LEU A 39 13.33 -19.86 4.92
CA LEU A 39 13.40 -18.46 4.52
C LEU A 39 12.51 -17.58 5.40
N LYS A 40 11.26 -17.98 5.65
CA LYS A 40 10.32 -17.26 6.52
C LYS A 40 10.87 -17.07 7.93
N SER A 41 11.37 -18.15 8.54
CA SER A 41 11.92 -18.11 9.90
C SER A 41 13.24 -17.33 10.01
N MET A 42 14.04 -17.27 8.93
CA MET A 42 15.22 -16.41 8.85
C MET A 42 14.84 -14.92 8.65
N VAL A 43 13.87 -14.63 7.79
CA VAL A 43 13.36 -13.28 7.53
C VAL A 43 12.79 -12.65 8.80
N GLU A 44 12.06 -13.42 9.62
CA GLU A 44 11.56 -12.97 10.93
C GLU A 44 12.67 -12.53 11.91
N LYS A 45 13.93 -12.91 11.67
CA LYS A 45 15.07 -12.55 12.52
C LYS A 45 15.84 -11.32 12.07
N LEU A 46 15.46 -10.68 10.95
CA LEU A 46 16.07 -9.45 10.45
C LEU A 46 16.05 -8.31 11.48
N GLU A 47 14.99 -8.22 12.29
CA GLU A 47 14.89 -7.17 13.32
C GLU A 47 15.99 -7.30 14.39
N ASN A 48 16.48 -8.52 14.67
CA ASN A 48 17.56 -8.76 15.63
C ASN A 48 18.92 -8.18 15.19
N ILE A 49 19.12 -7.97 13.88
CA ILE A 49 20.31 -7.31 13.31
C ILE A 49 20.08 -5.82 12.98
N GLY A 50 18.90 -5.29 13.32
CA GLY A 50 18.51 -3.89 13.09
C GLY A 50 17.81 -3.62 11.76
N PHE A 51 17.46 -4.65 10.98
CA PHE A 51 16.74 -4.50 9.71
C PHE A 51 15.23 -4.62 9.90
N MET A 52 14.49 -3.61 9.44
CA MET A 52 13.04 -3.65 9.30
C MET A 52 12.66 -4.21 7.93
N ILE A 53 11.54 -4.94 7.86
CA ILE A 53 10.96 -5.43 6.61
C ILE A 53 9.85 -4.46 6.18
N THR A 54 9.96 -3.90 4.98
CA THR A 54 8.97 -2.97 4.40
C THR A 54 7.89 -3.68 3.59
N SER A 55 8.18 -4.86 3.03
CA SER A 55 7.18 -5.74 2.41
C SER A 55 7.63 -7.21 2.40
N LYS A 56 6.65 -8.12 2.48
CA LYS A 56 6.82 -9.58 2.29
C LYS A 56 5.96 -10.00 1.10
N ASN A 57 6.55 -10.00 -0.09
CA ASN A 57 5.87 -10.30 -1.35
C ASN A 57 6.21 -11.72 -1.78
N GLU A 58 5.47 -12.69 -1.27
CA GLU A 58 5.76 -14.13 -1.41
C GLU A 58 4.94 -14.79 -2.52
N HIS A 59 5.42 -15.92 -3.05
CA HIS A 59 4.70 -16.77 -4.00
C HIS A 59 4.16 -16.04 -5.26
N ILE A 60 4.92 -15.06 -5.74
CA ILE A 60 4.55 -14.20 -6.87
C ILE A 60 4.36 -15.00 -8.17
N GLU A 61 4.96 -16.19 -8.30
CA GLU A 61 4.71 -17.10 -9.42
C GLU A 61 3.24 -17.57 -9.49
N ASN A 62 2.53 -17.66 -8.36
CA ASN A 62 1.11 -18.00 -8.36
C ASN A 62 0.25 -16.78 -8.76
N HIS A 63 0.70 -15.56 -8.49
CA HIS A 63 0.04 -14.35 -9.00
C HIS A 63 0.22 -14.24 -10.53
N TYR A 64 1.41 -14.53 -11.06
CA TYR A 64 1.61 -14.63 -12.52
C TYR A 64 0.76 -15.72 -13.15
N PHE A 65 0.69 -16.91 -12.55
CA PHE A 65 -0.18 -17.99 -13.03
C PHE A 65 -1.67 -17.61 -12.99
N ASN A 66 -2.12 -16.90 -11.95
CA ASN A 66 -3.51 -16.46 -11.84
C ASN A 66 -3.88 -15.42 -12.92
N THR A 67 -2.99 -14.50 -13.26
CA THR A 67 -3.24 -13.44 -14.26
C THR A 67 -2.93 -13.90 -15.69
N PHE A 68 -1.69 -14.32 -15.96
CA PHE A 68 -1.18 -14.60 -17.32
C PHE A 68 -1.29 -16.07 -17.74
N LYS A 69 -1.62 -16.98 -16.80
CA LYS A 69 -1.64 -18.45 -16.97
C LYS A 69 -0.26 -19.09 -17.20
N GLU A 70 0.80 -18.34 -16.89
CA GLU A 70 2.20 -18.78 -17.01
C GLU A 70 2.75 -19.21 -15.64
N LYS A 71 3.37 -20.40 -15.58
CA LYS A 71 4.09 -20.88 -14.38
C LYS A 71 5.43 -21.50 -14.75
N ASN A 72 6.49 -20.68 -14.71
CA ASN A 72 7.86 -21.09 -15.05
C ASN A 72 8.79 -21.12 -13.82
N LEU A 73 8.25 -20.85 -12.63
CA LEU A 73 8.93 -20.95 -11.33
C LEU A 73 8.10 -21.82 -10.35
N ASP A 74 8.77 -22.40 -9.37
CA ASP A 74 8.20 -23.11 -8.22
C ASP A 74 8.17 -22.24 -6.94
N LEU A 75 8.90 -21.11 -6.94
CA LEU A 75 8.91 -20.08 -5.90
C LEU A 75 9.49 -18.76 -6.44
N LEU A 76 8.88 -17.63 -6.08
CA LEU A 76 9.44 -16.29 -6.22
C LEU A 76 8.96 -15.39 -5.07
N ASN A 77 9.86 -15.10 -4.13
CA ASN A 77 9.60 -14.25 -2.96
C ASN A 77 10.53 -13.03 -2.98
N PHE A 78 9.99 -11.85 -2.66
CA PHE A 78 10.73 -10.61 -2.47
C PHE A 78 10.53 -10.14 -1.02
N TYR A 79 11.64 -10.00 -0.28
CA TYR A 79 11.65 -9.45 1.08
C TYR A 79 12.38 -8.11 1.04
N THR A 80 11.64 -7.01 1.09
CA THR A 80 12.23 -5.66 0.98
C THR A 80 12.63 -5.16 2.37
N ILE A 81 13.90 -4.79 2.55
CA ILE A 81 14.53 -4.63 3.87
C ILE A 81 15.30 -3.32 3.99
N ILE A 82 15.36 -2.78 5.22
CA ILE A 82 15.99 -1.49 5.51
C ILE A 82 16.53 -1.42 6.95
N ASP A 83 17.83 -1.12 7.13
CA ASP A 83 18.38 -0.67 8.42
C ASP A 83 18.30 0.85 8.47
N LYS A 84 17.16 1.36 8.97
CA LYS A 84 16.89 2.80 9.03
C LYS A 84 18.01 3.57 9.75
N LYS A 85 18.55 3.04 10.85
CA LYS A 85 19.56 3.74 11.67
C LYS A 85 20.87 3.89 10.93
N SER A 86 21.39 2.82 10.33
CA SER A 86 22.64 2.88 9.57
C SER A 86 22.51 3.72 8.30
N LEU A 87 21.35 3.69 7.63
CA LEU A 87 21.08 4.49 6.44
C LEU A 87 20.95 5.99 6.71
N ARG A 88 20.48 6.41 7.91
CA ARG A 88 20.30 7.83 8.23
C ARG A 88 21.57 8.65 7.99
N GLU A 89 22.69 8.20 8.55
CA GLU A 89 23.99 8.87 8.43
C GLU A 89 24.56 8.82 6.99
N LEU A 90 24.10 7.88 6.17
CA LEU A 90 24.47 7.79 4.75
C LEU A 90 23.65 8.77 3.91
N LEU A 91 22.34 8.81 4.14
CA LEU A 91 21.41 9.72 3.46
C LEU A 91 21.69 11.20 3.78
N ILE A 92 22.18 11.51 4.99
CA ILE A 92 22.66 12.84 5.37
C ILE A 92 23.88 13.28 4.53
N LYS A 93 24.76 12.35 4.16
CA LYS A 93 25.93 12.63 3.30
C LYS A 93 25.57 12.67 1.82
N ASN A 94 24.68 11.78 1.38
CA ASN A 94 24.38 11.53 -0.02
C ASN A 94 22.93 11.02 -0.15
N PRO A 95 21.99 11.77 -0.76
CA PRO A 95 20.61 11.33 -0.93
C PRO A 95 20.48 10.07 -1.80
N ASP A 96 21.45 9.78 -2.67
CA ASP A 96 21.30 8.75 -3.70
C ASP A 96 21.32 7.31 -3.14
N PHE A 97 21.72 7.13 -1.86
CA PHE A 97 21.47 5.90 -1.09
C PHE A 97 19.98 5.49 -1.05
N GLY A 98 19.05 6.42 -1.31
CA GLY A 98 17.62 6.15 -1.47
C GLY A 98 17.29 5.10 -2.53
N ALA A 99 18.14 4.96 -3.57
CA ALA A 99 18.00 3.93 -4.60
C ALA A 99 18.07 2.49 -4.05
N TYR A 100 18.55 2.31 -2.81
CA TYR A 100 18.65 1.03 -2.11
C TYR A 100 18.10 1.08 -0.67
N ALA A 101 17.14 1.98 -0.41
CA ALA A 101 16.50 2.15 0.91
C ALA A 101 14.96 2.14 0.78
N PRO A 102 14.29 0.97 0.65
CA PRO A 102 14.80 -0.38 0.88
C PRO A 102 15.51 -1.01 -0.33
N PHE A 103 16.18 -2.14 -0.08
CA PHE A 103 16.64 -3.09 -1.11
C PHE A 103 16.00 -4.47 -0.89
N ASN A 104 16.07 -5.37 -1.88
CA ASN A 104 15.48 -6.72 -1.78
C ASN A 104 16.49 -7.80 -1.38
N LEU A 105 16.05 -8.67 -0.46
CA LEU A 105 16.55 -10.03 -0.30
C LEU A 105 15.64 -10.96 -1.11
N LEU A 106 16.09 -11.33 -2.31
CA LEU A 106 15.38 -12.20 -3.24
C LEU A 106 15.45 -13.65 -2.77
N ALA A 107 14.36 -14.40 -2.99
CA ALA A 107 14.42 -15.86 -3.09
C ALA A 107 13.65 -16.35 -4.32
N PHE A 108 14.21 -17.33 -5.04
CA PHE A 108 13.55 -17.94 -6.20
C PHE A 108 13.91 -19.42 -6.38
N LYS A 109 13.02 -20.16 -7.04
CA LYS A 109 13.25 -21.55 -7.44
C LYS A 109 12.69 -21.78 -8.86
N LYS A 110 13.53 -22.20 -9.81
CA LYS A 110 13.06 -22.64 -11.15
C LYS A 110 12.30 -23.97 -11.03
N LEU A 111 11.43 -24.27 -12.01
CA LEU A 111 10.76 -25.58 -12.10
C LEU A 111 11.76 -26.73 -12.03
N ALA A 112 11.39 -27.85 -11.38
CA ALA A 112 12.25 -29.03 -11.24
C ALA A 112 12.84 -29.62 -12.55
N LYS A 113 12.26 -29.30 -13.72
CA LYS A 113 12.76 -29.71 -15.06
C LYS A 113 13.85 -28.79 -15.64
N ALA A 114 14.12 -27.64 -15.03
CA ALA A 114 15.07 -26.64 -15.50
C ALA A 114 16.42 -26.75 -14.77
N GLU A 115 17.48 -26.21 -15.37
CA GLU A 115 18.80 -26.19 -14.75
C GLU A 115 18.79 -25.43 -13.41
N GLY A 116 19.35 -26.04 -12.37
CA GLY A 116 19.30 -25.51 -11.00
C GLY A 116 17.93 -25.53 -10.33
N GLY A 117 16.92 -26.17 -10.95
CA GLY A 117 15.55 -26.32 -10.45
C GLY A 117 15.38 -27.31 -9.30
N ASP A 118 16.44 -27.96 -8.84
CA ASP A 118 16.46 -28.77 -7.60
C ASP A 118 16.71 -27.92 -6.34
N THR A 119 17.02 -26.62 -6.51
CA THR A 119 17.58 -25.76 -5.46
C THR A 119 16.80 -24.44 -5.38
N THR A 120 16.38 -24.06 -4.17
CA THR A 120 15.92 -22.70 -3.87
C THR A 120 17.15 -21.80 -3.68
N TRP A 121 17.23 -20.72 -4.46
CA TRP A 121 18.32 -19.74 -4.46
C TRP A 121 17.88 -18.44 -3.78
N TYR A 122 18.77 -17.82 -3.02
CA TYR A 122 18.48 -16.56 -2.30
C TYR A 122 19.71 -15.67 -2.13
N GLY A 123 19.49 -14.36 -2.02
CA GLY A 123 20.54 -13.34 -1.87
C GLY A 123 20.06 -11.94 -2.27
N HIS A 124 20.95 -10.95 -2.19
CA HIS A 124 20.72 -9.57 -2.62
C HIS A 124 21.82 -9.12 -3.61
N LEU A 125 21.66 -7.93 -4.23
CA LEU A 125 22.76 -7.33 -4.99
C LEU A 125 24.02 -7.20 -4.12
N ASN A 126 25.19 -7.27 -4.74
CA ASN A 126 26.45 -7.00 -4.09
C ASN A 126 26.52 -5.51 -3.69
N SER A 127 26.94 -5.20 -2.45
CA SER A 127 26.98 -3.83 -1.96
C SER A 127 27.94 -2.92 -2.73
N GLU A 128 29.00 -3.46 -3.34
CA GLU A 128 29.89 -2.70 -4.22
C GLU A 128 29.18 -2.29 -5.52
N ILE A 129 28.31 -3.14 -6.07
CA ILE A 129 27.50 -2.81 -7.26
C ILE A 129 26.49 -1.72 -6.92
N MET A 130 25.81 -1.81 -5.77
CA MET A 130 24.92 -0.74 -5.28
C MET A 130 25.67 0.60 -5.17
N LEU A 131 26.83 0.62 -4.50
CA LEU A 131 27.68 1.80 -4.31
C LEU A 131 28.21 2.37 -5.63
N ASN A 132 28.55 1.51 -6.59
CA ASN A 132 29.02 1.90 -7.91
C ASN A 132 27.89 2.44 -8.80
N ILE A 133 26.63 2.01 -8.59
CA ILE A 133 25.44 2.52 -9.27
C ILE A 133 25.04 3.91 -8.76
N ILE A 134 25.12 4.17 -7.45
CA ILE A 134 24.92 5.52 -6.89
C ILE A 134 26.16 6.43 -7.01
N GLY A 135 27.25 5.92 -7.59
CA GLY A 135 28.47 6.68 -7.84
C GLY A 135 29.25 7.12 -6.59
N GLU A 136 29.04 6.46 -5.45
CA GLU A 136 29.61 6.85 -4.15
C GLU A 136 31.13 6.64 -4.12
N LYS A 137 31.84 7.65 -3.59
CA LYS A 137 33.31 7.77 -3.57
C LYS A 137 33.88 7.95 -2.17
N ASP A 138 33.09 8.37 -1.18
CA ASP A 138 33.56 8.47 0.20
C ASP A 138 33.80 7.06 0.77
N GLU A 139 35.07 6.73 1.03
CA GLU A 139 35.47 5.44 1.59
C GLU A 139 34.77 5.16 2.94
N SER A 140 34.46 6.20 3.72
CA SER A 140 33.70 6.09 4.97
C SER A 140 32.25 5.63 4.72
N ALA A 141 31.53 6.29 3.79
CA ALA A 141 30.18 5.90 3.39
C ALA A 141 30.15 4.51 2.74
N ARG A 142 31.06 4.23 1.80
CA ARG A 142 31.20 2.92 1.15
C ARG A 142 31.38 1.81 2.19
N LYS A 143 32.34 1.96 3.11
CA LYS A 143 32.58 0.94 4.16
C LYS A 143 31.35 0.77 5.06
N LYS A 144 30.74 1.86 5.55
CA LYS A 144 29.57 1.79 6.45
C LYS A 144 28.39 1.08 5.77
N PHE A 145 28.15 1.31 4.48
CA PHE A 145 27.10 0.62 3.73
C PHE A 145 27.42 -0.87 3.53
N SER A 146 28.65 -1.22 3.16
CA SER A 146 29.05 -2.64 3.05
C SER A 146 29.00 -3.36 4.41
N ASP A 147 29.43 -2.72 5.51
CA ASP A 147 29.31 -3.26 6.87
C ASP A 147 27.84 -3.47 7.27
N MET A 148 26.94 -2.60 6.84
CA MET A 148 25.49 -2.70 7.06
C MET A 148 24.90 -3.89 6.31
N VAL A 149 25.20 -4.04 5.01
CA VAL A 149 24.72 -5.16 4.18
C VAL A 149 25.28 -6.50 4.68
N ALA A 150 26.56 -6.55 5.10
CA ALA A 150 27.20 -7.76 5.60
C ALA A 150 26.54 -8.38 6.85
N LYS A 151 25.69 -7.63 7.57
CA LYS A 151 24.84 -8.19 8.63
C LYS A 151 23.82 -9.20 8.06
N VAL A 152 23.26 -8.90 6.88
CA VAL A 152 22.28 -9.72 6.18
C VAL A 152 22.95 -10.97 5.62
N ASP A 153 24.12 -10.82 4.97
CA ASP A 153 24.96 -11.94 4.54
C ASP A 153 25.23 -12.92 5.70
N LYS A 154 25.61 -12.39 6.88
CA LYS A 154 25.84 -13.21 8.08
C LYS A 154 24.57 -13.90 8.58
N LEU A 155 23.43 -13.21 8.67
CA LEU A 155 22.17 -13.81 9.11
C LEU A 155 21.75 -14.95 8.18
N VAL A 156 21.86 -14.75 6.86
CA VAL A 156 21.55 -15.76 5.85
C VAL A 156 22.46 -16.99 6.01
N GLN A 157 23.76 -16.81 6.28
CA GLN A 157 24.68 -17.92 6.54
C GLN A 157 24.35 -18.69 7.84
N ASP A 158 24.18 -17.97 8.95
CA ASP A 158 23.95 -18.55 10.28
C ASP A 158 22.62 -19.32 10.35
N GLU A 159 21.56 -18.82 9.69
CA GLU A 159 20.21 -19.37 9.76
C GLU A 159 19.89 -20.37 8.64
N MET A 160 20.14 -20.01 7.37
CA MET A 160 19.80 -20.87 6.23
C MET A 160 20.77 -22.03 6.03
N LYS A 161 22.01 -21.89 6.51
CA LYS A 161 23.10 -22.89 6.43
C LYS A 161 23.23 -23.48 5.01
N PRO A 162 23.47 -22.63 3.99
CA PRO A 162 23.40 -23.01 2.59
C PRO A 162 24.29 -24.20 2.24
N THR A 163 23.77 -25.11 1.42
CA THR A 163 24.50 -26.30 0.96
C THR A 163 25.27 -26.06 -0.34
N THR A 164 25.07 -24.90 -0.98
CA THR A 164 25.80 -24.45 -2.16
C THR A 164 25.78 -22.91 -2.26
N SER A 165 26.72 -22.33 -3.02
CA SER A 165 26.63 -20.94 -3.48
C SER A 165 27.14 -20.81 -4.92
N LYS A 166 26.74 -19.72 -5.58
CA LYS A 166 27.28 -19.30 -6.88
C LYS A 166 27.40 -17.78 -6.94
N LYS A 167 28.46 -17.30 -7.57
CA LYS A 167 28.61 -15.87 -7.90
C LYS A 167 28.00 -15.61 -9.27
N LEU A 168 27.06 -14.66 -9.33
CA LEU A 168 26.63 -14.09 -10.60
C LEU A 168 27.64 -13.03 -10.99
N THR A 169 28.24 -13.16 -12.17
CA THR A 169 29.34 -12.30 -12.64
C THR A 169 29.07 -11.79 -14.05
N PHE A 170 29.56 -10.59 -14.35
CA PHE A 170 29.42 -9.97 -15.67
C PHE A 170 30.72 -9.26 -16.11
N ASP A 171 31.06 -9.34 -17.39
CA ASP A 171 32.25 -8.71 -17.98
C ASP A 171 31.97 -7.30 -18.54
N SER A 172 30.70 -6.98 -18.77
CA SER A 172 30.24 -5.65 -19.19
C SER A 172 30.66 -4.59 -18.17
N LYS A 173 30.89 -3.35 -18.63
CA LYS A 173 30.87 -2.20 -17.71
C LYS A 173 29.42 -1.86 -17.37
N LEU A 174 29.18 -1.36 -16.16
CA LEU A 174 27.95 -0.64 -15.84
C LEU A 174 27.71 0.47 -16.90
N PRO A 175 26.44 0.81 -17.19
CA PRO A 175 26.14 1.88 -18.13
C PRO A 175 26.82 3.19 -17.72
N LYS A 176 27.11 4.05 -18.69
CA LYS A 176 27.74 5.37 -18.43
C LYS A 176 26.94 6.25 -17.47
N GLN A 177 25.65 5.93 -17.30
CA GLN A 177 24.71 6.61 -16.42
C GLN A 177 23.84 5.55 -15.73
N PRO A 178 24.33 4.98 -14.61
CA PRO A 178 23.63 3.93 -13.85
C PRO A 178 22.50 4.49 -12.99
N LEU A 179 22.50 5.80 -12.71
CA LEU A 179 21.47 6.50 -11.98
C LEU A 179 20.79 7.52 -12.92
N LEU A 180 19.46 7.64 -12.82
CA LEU A 180 18.75 8.82 -13.32
C LEU A 180 18.40 9.70 -12.13
N LYS A 181 18.60 11.02 -12.27
CA LYS A 181 18.05 12.02 -11.36
C LYS A 181 17.23 13.02 -12.17
N MET A 182 16.15 13.53 -11.58
CA MET A 182 15.31 14.55 -12.18
C MET A 182 14.88 15.54 -11.09
N VAL A 183 14.69 16.80 -11.45
CA VAL A 183 14.29 17.88 -10.53
C VAL A 183 13.04 18.59 -11.04
N LYS A 184 12.16 18.97 -10.10
CA LYS A 184 10.98 19.83 -10.29
C LYS A 184 11.09 20.99 -9.31
N LYS A 185 11.20 22.21 -9.82
CA LYS A 185 11.12 23.42 -8.99
C LYS A 185 9.66 23.77 -8.73
N PHE A 186 9.37 24.30 -7.55
CA PHE A 186 8.04 24.79 -7.17
C PHE A 186 8.15 26.18 -6.52
N GLU A 187 7.02 26.90 -6.43
CA GLU A 187 6.97 28.18 -5.72
C GLU A 187 6.98 27.95 -4.20
N GLY A 188 7.25 29.00 -3.40
CA GLY A 188 7.23 28.86 -1.94
C GLY A 188 5.84 28.49 -1.42
N VAL A 189 5.76 27.45 -0.60
CA VAL A 189 4.52 26.94 0.01
C VAL A 189 4.45 27.27 1.50
N ASP A 190 3.26 27.57 2.01
CA ASP A 190 3.03 27.86 3.44
C ASP A 190 3.13 26.59 4.31
N ASP A 191 2.82 25.41 3.75
CA ASP A 191 2.92 24.10 4.40
C ASP A 191 3.57 23.09 3.42
N ILE A 192 4.76 22.61 3.79
CA ILE A 192 5.54 21.66 2.99
C ILE A 192 5.05 20.21 3.16
N GLU A 193 4.40 19.87 4.28
CA GLU A 193 3.78 18.56 4.47
C GLU A 193 2.56 18.43 3.54
N GLU A 194 1.74 19.48 3.42
CA GLU A 194 0.57 19.50 2.54
C GLU A 194 0.98 19.43 1.05
N TYR A 195 2.02 20.18 0.63
CA TYR A 195 2.58 20.06 -0.73
C TYR A 195 3.08 18.64 -1.05
N VAL A 196 3.73 17.96 -0.10
CA VAL A 196 4.23 16.59 -0.28
C VAL A 196 3.06 15.59 -0.32
N GLU A 197 2.05 15.72 0.54
CA GLU A 197 0.83 14.90 0.48
C GLU A 197 0.09 15.05 -0.87
N GLU A 198 -0.02 16.28 -1.40
CA GLU A 198 -0.59 16.52 -2.73
C GLU A 198 0.27 15.94 -3.85
N PHE A 199 1.59 16.13 -3.80
CA PHE A 199 2.49 15.59 -4.81
C PHE A 199 2.43 14.06 -4.88
N ILE A 200 2.45 13.36 -3.73
CA ILE A 200 2.34 11.90 -3.67
C ILE A 200 1.01 11.45 -4.28
N MET A 201 -0.10 12.15 -4.00
CA MET A 201 -1.39 11.84 -4.63
C MET A 201 -1.38 12.04 -6.15
N GLN A 202 -0.75 13.10 -6.66
CA GLN A 202 -0.59 13.35 -8.10
C GLN A 202 0.28 12.28 -8.76
N HIS A 203 1.39 11.93 -8.13
CA HIS A 203 2.33 10.88 -8.55
C HIS A 203 1.63 9.53 -8.67
N ASP A 204 1.06 9.03 -7.57
CA ASP A 204 0.44 7.70 -7.51
C ASP A 204 -0.76 7.59 -8.47
N THR A 205 -1.55 8.68 -8.60
CA THR A 205 -2.67 8.75 -9.54
C THR A 205 -2.20 8.70 -11.00
N LEU A 206 -1.06 9.30 -11.35
CA LEU A 206 -0.57 9.32 -12.72
C LEU A 206 0.17 8.03 -13.09
N PHE A 207 0.98 7.50 -12.19
CA PHE A 207 1.62 6.19 -12.38
C PHE A 207 0.57 5.07 -12.48
N GLY A 208 -0.49 5.10 -11.66
CA GLY A 208 -1.63 4.18 -11.76
C GLY A 208 -2.39 4.26 -13.09
N LYS A 209 -2.50 5.46 -13.70
CA LYS A 209 -3.07 5.63 -15.05
C LYS A 209 -2.18 5.07 -16.17
N ASN A 210 -0.88 4.95 -15.91
CA ASN A 210 0.12 4.42 -16.84
C ASN A 210 0.50 2.95 -16.51
N GLU A 211 -0.42 2.21 -15.87
CA GLU A 211 -0.32 0.77 -15.54
C GLU A 211 0.78 0.37 -14.54
N PHE A 212 1.38 1.35 -13.85
CA PHE A 212 2.29 1.11 -12.73
C PHE A 212 1.54 0.97 -11.39
N ILE A 213 2.17 0.27 -10.45
CA ILE A 213 1.67 -0.01 -9.10
C ILE A 213 2.73 0.49 -8.10
N ILE A 214 2.32 1.23 -7.08
CA ILE A 214 3.16 1.53 -5.93
C ILE A 214 3.09 0.32 -4.98
N ALA A 215 4.12 -0.53 -5.03
CA ALA A 215 4.17 -1.81 -4.31
C ALA A 215 4.70 -1.68 -2.87
N GLY A 216 5.07 -0.47 -2.46
CA GLY A 216 5.56 -0.13 -1.13
C GLY A 216 5.91 1.37 -1.06
N PHE A 217 5.85 1.94 0.13
CA PHE A 217 6.10 3.35 0.39
C PHE A 217 6.75 3.52 1.77
N ILE A 218 7.74 4.39 1.91
CA ILE A 218 8.33 4.77 3.19
C ILE A 218 8.72 6.25 3.21
N ASP A 219 8.16 7.00 4.16
CA ASP A 219 8.55 8.39 4.43
C ASP A 219 9.69 8.37 5.46
N LEU A 220 10.91 8.60 5.01
CA LEU A 220 12.09 8.53 5.87
C LEU A 220 12.20 9.74 6.80
N LYS A 221 11.69 10.92 6.40
CA LYS A 221 11.62 12.09 7.30
C LYS A 221 10.69 11.79 8.48
N PHE A 222 9.50 11.25 8.23
CA PHE A 222 8.56 10.81 9.27
C PHE A 222 9.12 9.65 10.11
N GLU A 223 9.70 8.63 9.47
CA GLU A 223 10.22 7.45 10.16
C GLU A 223 11.48 7.72 11.00
N TYR A 224 12.20 8.83 10.77
CA TYR A 224 13.25 9.34 11.66
C TYR A 224 12.68 10.23 12.78
N ALA A 225 11.66 11.04 12.51
CA ALA A 225 10.95 11.81 13.54
C ALA A 225 10.27 10.90 14.58
N ASP A 226 9.65 9.78 14.17
CA ASP A 226 9.05 8.80 15.11
C ASP A 226 10.10 8.04 15.94
N MET A 227 11.38 8.13 15.57
CA MET A 227 12.52 7.50 16.25
C MET A 227 13.33 8.49 17.12
N ASP A 228 12.88 9.73 17.27
CA ASP A 228 13.61 10.83 17.93
C ASP A 228 15.02 11.05 17.32
N LEU A 229 15.12 11.02 15.99
CA LEU A 229 16.37 11.22 15.23
C LEU A 229 16.26 12.41 14.26
N ASP A 230 17.10 13.43 14.42
CA ASP A 230 17.15 14.59 13.53
C ASP A 230 17.38 14.18 12.06
N PHE A 231 16.77 14.86 11.09
CA PHE A 231 17.04 14.61 9.67
C PHE A 231 16.88 15.92 8.90
N GLU A 232 17.68 16.92 9.31
CA GLU A 232 17.45 18.35 9.09
C GLU A 232 18.11 18.91 7.82
N GLU A 233 18.73 18.05 7.03
CA GLU A 233 19.25 18.33 5.69
C GLU A 233 18.11 18.40 4.65
N TYR A 234 16.95 17.82 4.97
CA TYR A 234 15.78 17.70 4.11
C TYR A 234 14.52 18.23 4.79
N ASP A 235 13.67 18.95 4.05
CA ASP A 235 12.32 19.27 4.51
C ASP A 235 11.40 18.04 4.39
N ALA A 236 11.59 17.25 3.34
CA ALA A 236 10.92 15.97 3.12
C ALA A 236 11.84 14.96 2.42
N TYR A 237 11.66 13.67 2.73
CA TYR A 237 12.35 12.57 2.07
C TYR A 237 11.50 11.30 2.15
N TRP A 238 11.17 10.68 1.01
CA TRP A 238 10.45 9.40 0.96
C TRP A 238 10.92 8.52 -0.20
N VAL A 239 10.58 7.23 -0.16
CA VAL A 239 10.90 6.26 -1.22
C VAL A 239 9.64 5.48 -1.59
N SER A 240 9.31 5.48 -2.88
CA SER A 240 8.22 4.71 -3.47
C SER A 240 8.79 3.52 -4.24
N SER A 241 8.33 2.31 -3.91
CA SER A 241 8.69 1.07 -4.61
C SER A 241 7.82 0.90 -5.84
N LEU A 242 8.32 1.27 -7.02
CA LEU A 242 7.58 1.16 -8.28
C LEU A 242 7.56 -0.30 -8.78
N CYS A 243 6.42 -0.72 -9.31
CA CYS A 243 6.22 -2.02 -9.93
C CYS A 243 5.35 -1.89 -11.20
N HIS A 244 5.54 -2.76 -12.17
CA HIS A 244 4.66 -2.91 -13.33
C HIS A 244 4.45 -4.40 -13.56
N PHE A 245 3.24 -4.91 -13.38
CA PHE A 245 3.05 -6.36 -13.16
C PHE A 245 3.36 -7.21 -14.40
N GLN A 246 3.03 -6.73 -15.60
CA GLN A 246 3.38 -7.40 -16.87
C GLN A 246 4.90 -7.43 -17.12
N PHE A 247 5.61 -6.31 -16.92
CA PHE A 247 7.08 -6.23 -16.96
C PHE A 247 7.72 -7.22 -15.98
N SER A 248 7.26 -7.21 -14.72
CA SER A 248 7.70 -8.11 -13.66
C SER A 248 7.59 -9.58 -14.08
N ASN A 249 6.44 -9.98 -14.64
CA ASN A 249 6.27 -11.31 -15.22
C ASN A 249 7.25 -11.58 -16.38
N SER A 250 7.32 -10.69 -17.38
CA SER A 250 8.13 -10.86 -18.60
C SER A 250 9.64 -10.87 -18.39
N VAL A 251 10.12 -10.59 -17.17
CA VAL A 251 11.54 -10.70 -16.79
C VAL A 251 11.73 -11.86 -15.81
N PHE A 252 11.02 -11.87 -14.68
CA PHE A 252 11.31 -12.81 -13.60
C PHE A 252 10.76 -14.22 -13.86
N ASN A 253 9.59 -14.33 -14.49
CA ASN A 253 8.98 -15.60 -14.91
C ASN A 253 9.52 -16.07 -16.29
N HIS A 254 10.42 -15.31 -16.92
CA HIS A 254 10.96 -15.59 -18.27
C HIS A 254 12.50 -15.65 -18.20
N ASP A 255 12.96 -16.79 -17.68
CA ASP A 255 14.34 -17.24 -17.51
C ASP A 255 15.33 -16.40 -16.68
N ALA A 256 15.02 -15.14 -16.36
CA ALA A 256 15.86 -14.24 -15.56
C ALA A 256 15.27 -13.88 -14.17
N PRO A 257 14.88 -14.86 -13.30
CA PRO A 257 14.37 -14.56 -11.95
C PRO A 257 15.39 -13.83 -11.07
N HIS A 258 16.69 -14.03 -11.32
CA HIS A 258 17.77 -13.31 -10.63
C HIS A 258 17.82 -11.82 -10.95
N ALA A 259 17.16 -11.33 -12.01
CA ALA A 259 16.99 -9.88 -12.20
C ALA A 259 16.16 -9.26 -11.05
N GLY A 260 15.36 -10.05 -10.32
CA GLY A 260 14.63 -9.63 -9.12
C GLY A 260 15.51 -9.15 -7.97
N LEU A 261 16.83 -9.30 -8.06
CA LEU A 261 17.79 -8.66 -7.15
C LEU A 261 17.73 -7.12 -7.23
N PHE A 262 17.36 -6.56 -8.40
CA PHE A 262 17.15 -5.13 -8.62
C PHE A 262 15.74 -4.63 -8.25
N ALA A 263 14.85 -5.52 -7.81
CA ALA A 263 13.63 -5.10 -7.14
C ALA A 263 13.93 -4.66 -5.68
N PRO A 264 13.01 -3.97 -4.99
CA PRO A 264 11.95 -3.17 -5.60
C PRO A 264 12.57 -2.06 -6.45
N CYS A 265 11.85 -1.50 -7.41
CA CYS A 265 12.34 -0.33 -8.13
C CYS A 265 12.19 0.89 -7.20
N SER A 266 13.12 1.05 -6.26
CA SER A 266 13.13 2.13 -5.27
C SER A 266 13.37 3.47 -5.96
N VAL A 267 12.29 4.24 -6.09
CA VAL A 267 12.31 5.62 -6.55
C VAL A 267 12.31 6.52 -5.32
N TYR A 268 13.43 7.18 -5.06
CA TYR A 268 13.59 8.07 -3.91
C TYR A 268 13.30 9.51 -4.31
N PHE A 269 12.71 10.26 -3.39
CA PHE A 269 12.30 11.64 -3.53
C PHE A 269 12.82 12.44 -2.34
N TYR A 270 13.32 13.64 -2.58
CA TYR A 270 13.79 14.51 -1.51
C TYR A 270 13.63 15.99 -1.85
N ILE A 271 13.42 16.80 -0.82
CA ILE A 271 13.40 18.27 -0.87
C ILE A 271 14.51 18.76 0.07
N PRO A 272 15.67 19.23 -0.45
CA PRO A 272 16.72 19.83 0.36
C PRO A 272 16.18 21.05 1.13
N LYS A 273 16.61 21.22 2.38
CA LYS A 273 16.04 22.22 3.29
C LYS A 273 16.04 23.63 2.72
N GLY A 274 14.86 24.23 2.58
CA GLY A 274 14.64 25.58 2.08
C GLY A 274 14.90 25.79 0.59
N SER A 275 15.02 24.72 -0.21
CA SER A 275 15.36 24.83 -1.65
C SER A 275 14.17 25.16 -2.56
N ASN A 276 12.96 24.70 -2.22
CA ASN A 276 11.81 24.58 -3.13
C ASN A 276 12.14 23.78 -4.43
N GLU A 277 13.06 22.82 -4.33
CA GLU A 277 13.40 21.90 -5.42
C GLU A 277 13.08 20.46 -4.98
N LEU A 278 12.10 19.84 -5.65
CA LEU A 278 11.75 18.44 -5.45
C LEU A 278 12.59 17.61 -6.41
N HIS A 279 13.50 16.84 -5.87
CA HIS A 279 14.32 15.89 -6.61
C HIS A 279 13.69 14.50 -6.57
N VAL A 280 13.91 13.72 -7.63
CA VAL A 280 13.60 12.29 -7.72
C VAL A 280 14.79 11.57 -8.35
N GLY A 281 15.08 10.35 -7.91
CA GLY A 281 16.07 9.49 -8.57
C GLY A 281 15.76 8.00 -8.44
N TYR A 282 16.40 7.21 -9.32
CA TYR A 282 16.33 5.74 -9.30
C TYR A 282 17.44 5.11 -10.14
N ALA A 283 17.79 3.86 -9.80
CA ALA A 283 18.71 3.05 -10.60
C ALA A 283 18.09 2.67 -11.96
N THR A 284 18.82 2.88 -13.05
CA THR A 284 18.30 2.69 -14.42
C THR A 284 18.14 1.22 -14.81
N VAL A 285 17.23 0.93 -15.75
CA VAL A 285 17.01 -0.44 -16.27
C VAL A 285 18.22 -0.94 -17.08
N GLU A 286 19.01 -0.03 -17.62
CA GLU A 286 20.28 -0.31 -18.29
C GLU A 286 21.29 -1.03 -17.38
N ASN A 287 21.20 -0.90 -16.04
CA ASN A 287 21.98 -1.74 -15.11
C ASN A 287 21.55 -3.21 -15.18
N TRP A 288 20.25 -3.47 -15.31
CA TRP A 288 19.72 -4.82 -15.39
C TRP A 288 20.21 -5.46 -16.69
N ILE A 289 20.04 -4.74 -17.81
CA ILE A 289 20.44 -5.19 -19.15
C ILE A 289 21.94 -5.47 -19.23
N SER A 290 22.78 -4.61 -18.64
CA SER A 290 24.25 -4.79 -18.69
C SER A 290 24.81 -5.89 -17.79
N THR A 291 24.12 -6.25 -16.69
CA THR A 291 24.67 -7.14 -15.64
C THR A 291 23.99 -8.50 -15.51
N THR A 292 22.73 -8.65 -15.92
CA THR A 292 21.95 -9.89 -15.68
C THR A 292 22.17 -10.99 -16.71
N GLY A 293 22.81 -10.70 -17.85
CA GLY A 293 22.98 -11.64 -18.96
C GLY A 293 21.75 -11.80 -19.86
N ILE A 294 20.71 -10.97 -19.69
CA ILE A 294 19.57 -10.89 -20.61
C ILE A 294 20.08 -10.51 -22.01
N THR A 295 19.70 -11.28 -23.02
CA THR A 295 20.16 -11.13 -24.41
C THR A 295 19.05 -11.20 -25.46
N ASP A 296 17.80 -11.50 -25.07
CA ASP A 296 16.67 -11.43 -25.99
C ASP A 296 16.34 -9.97 -26.32
N LYS A 297 16.19 -9.67 -27.61
CA LYS A 297 16.00 -8.30 -28.08
C LYS A 297 14.61 -7.75 -27.76
N ALA A 298 13.56 -8.56 -27.88
CA ALA A 298 12.21 -8.10 -27.59
C ALA A 298 12.02 -7.84 -26.09
N GLN A 299 12.64 -8.67 -25.24
CA GLN A 299 12.71 -8.45 -23.80
C GLN A 299 13.46 -7.14 -23.48
N ILE A 300 14.63 -6.90 -24.08
CA ILE A 300 15.41 -5.66 -23.90
C ILE A 300 14.65 -4.42 -24.38
N GLU A 301 14.04 -4.47 -25.57
CA GLU A 301 13.26 -3.37 -26.15
C GLU A 301 12.02 -3.06 -25.28
N TYR A 302 11.35 -4.07 -24.73
CA TYR A 302 10.26 -3.87 -23.77
C TYR A 302 10.76 -3.30 -22.44
N MET A 303 11.90 -3.77 -21.90
CA MET A 303 12.51 -3.21 -20.69
C MET A 303 12.86 -1.72 -20.88
N GLN A 304 13.41 -1.34 -22.04
CA GLN A 304 13.71 0.04 -22.39
C GLN A 304 12.44 0.89 -22.56
N LYS A 305 11.39 0.37 -23.22
CA LYS A 305 10.10 1.05 -23.34
C LYS A 305 9.50 1.38 -21.96
N ILE A 306 9.54 0.44 -21.02
CA ILE A 306 9.01 0.67 -19.67
C ILE A 306 9.79 1.78 -18.96
N ALA A 307 11.12 1.86 -19.11
CA ALA A 307 11.90 2.99 -18.58
C ALA A 307 11.57 4.33 -19.28
N ASP A 308 11.40 4.34 -20.61
CA ASP A 308 10.95 5.52 -21.37
C ASP A 308 9.58 6.02 -20.87
N ASP A 309 8.63 5.12 -20.58
CA ASP A 309 7.32 5.47 -20.03
C ASP A 309 7.38 5.98 -18.57
N VAL A 310 8.32 5.51 -17.73
CA VAL A 310 8.58 6.11 -16.41
C VAL A 310 9.10 7.55 -16.55
N ILE A 311 10.11 7.79 -17.40
CA ILE A 311 10.68 9.12 -17.66
C ILE A 311 9.60 10.08 -18.19
N LYS A 312 8.77 9.60 -19.12
CA LYS A 312 7.63 10.32 -19.69
C LYS A 312 6.54 10.64 -18.66
N THR A 313 6.34 9.78 -17.66
CA THR A 313 5.42 10.03 -16.54
C THR A 313 5.97 11.11 -15.60
N PHE A 314 7.27 11.08 -15.26
CA PHE A 314 7.88 12.17 -14.48
C PHE A 314 7.91 13.51 -15.23
N LYS A 315 8.14 13.51 -16.55
CA LYS A 315 8.02 14.72 -17.38
C LYS A 315 6.59 15.32 -17.32
N GLN A 316 5.55 14.51 -17.27
CA GLN A 316 4.15 14.97 -17.09
C GLN A 316 3.87 15.54 -15.68
N LEU A 317 4.58 15.08 -14.64
CA LEU A 317 4.51 15.66 -13.28
C LEU A 317 5.29 16.98 -13.14
N GLY A 318 6.02 17.41 -14.18
CA GLY A 318 6.78 18.65 -14.23
C GLY A 318 8.29 18.50 -13.94
N PHE A 319 8.85 17.29 -13.97
CA PHE A 319 10.28 17.08 -13.76
C PHE A 319 11.12 17.23 -15.04
N THR A 320 12.30 17.82 -14.89
CA THR A 320 13.39 17.86 -15.89
C THR A 320 14.54 16.95 -15.45
N ILE A 321 15.16 16.21 -16.38
CA ILE A 321 16.35 15.38 -16.09
C ILE A 321 17.51 16.26 -15.63
N GLU A 322 18.23 15.84 -14.58
CA GLU A 322 19.45 16.52 -14.13
C GLU A 322 20.63 16.25 -15.09
N ASP A 323 21.37 17.30 -15.43
CA ASP A 323 22.49 17.23 -16.38
C ASP A 323 23.53 16.17 -15.99
N GLY A 324 23.86 15.31 -16.95
CA GLY A 324 24.83 14.25 -16.72
C GLY A 324 24.29 13.09 -15.88
N THR A 325 22.99 12.80 -15.94
CA THR A 325 22.37 11.56 -15.43
C THR A 325 21.51 10.87 -16.51
N GLY A 326 21.08 9.62 -16.28
CA GLY A 326 20.15 8.90 -17.17
C GLY A 326 20.77 8.14 -18.36
N GLY A 327 20.23 6.95 -18.64
CA GLY A 327 20.77 5.99 -19.61
C GLY A 327 20.59 6.34 -21.10
N GLU A 328 20.45 5.32 -21.95
CA GLU A 328 20.22 5.55 -23.39
C GLU A 328 18.75 5.92 -23.68
N SER A 329 17.83 5.42 -22.85
CA SER A 329 16.44 5.88 -22.68
C SER A 329 16.32 7.41 -22.59
N ALA A 330 17.08 8.02 -21.68
CA ALA A 330 17.10 9.48 -21.48
C ALA A 330 17.38 10.25 -22.78
N LYS A 331 18.27 9.75 -23.64
CA LYS A 331 18.63 10.35 -24.94
C LYS A 331 17.59 10.09 -26.03
N ALA A 332 16.96 8.92 -26.04
CA ALA A 332 15.83 8.65 -26.93
C ALA A 332 14.72 9.69 -26.71
N SER A 333 14.41 10.00 -25.45
CA SER A 333 13.41 10.99 -25.06
C SER A 333 13.78 12.46 -25.32
N ALA A 334 14.95 12.73 -25.91
CA ALA A 334 15.45 14.06 -26.29
C ALA A 334 15.44 14.31 -27.82
N THR A 335 15.11 13.30 -28.63
CA THR A 335 15.04 13.40 -30.09
C THR A 335 13.60 13.13 -30.55
N PRO A 336 12.98 13.94 -31.44
CA PRO A 336 11.65 13.64 -31.94
C PRO A 336 11.62 12.34 -32.77
N ARG A 337 11.13 11.24 -32.18
CA ARG A 337 10.77 10.02 -32.92
C ARG A 337 9.50 10.28 -33.74
N ASP A 338 9.39 9.60 -34.88
CA ASP A 338 8.24 9.75 -35.77
C ASP A 338 6.99 9.06 -35.20
N LEU A 339 6.14 9.87 -34.58
CA LEU A 339 4.83 9.49 -34.08
C LEU A 339 3.94 8.86 -35.16
N ALA A 340 4.12 9.18 -36.45
CA ALA A 340 3.27 8.61 -37.51
C ALA A 340 3.51 7.10 -37.69
N THR A 341 4.76 6.64 -37.58
CA THR A 341 5.13 5.23 -37.66
C THR A 341 4.58 4.42 -36.46
N GLU A 342 4.84 4.86 -35.22
CA GLU A 342 4.31 4.20 -34.01
C GLU A 342 2.77 4.14 -34.01
N ILE A 343 2.10 5.23 -34.43
CA ILE A 343 0.64 5.28 -34.54
C ILE A 343 0.12 4.31 -35.62
N SER A 344 0.88 4.03 -36.68
CA SER A 344 0.51 3.05 -37.70
C SER A 344 0.51 1.62 -37.16
N GLU A 345 1.58 1.25 -36.43
CA GLU A 345 1.74 -0.08 -35.86
C GLU A 345 0.74 -0.34 -34.71
N LEU A 346 0.55 0.65 -33.82
CA LEU A 346 -0.49 0.59 -32.79
C LEU A 346 -1.90 0.47 -33.39
N LYS A 347 -2.21 1.19 -34.48
CA LYS A 347 -3.49 1.02 -35.18
C LYS A 347 -3.67 -0.40 -35.74
N ALA A 348 -2.62 -0.98 -36.34
CA ALA A 348 -2.69 -2.36 -36.84
C ALA A 348 -2.96 -3.36 -35.71
N MET A 349 -2.34 -3.17 -34.54
CA MET A 349 -2.55 -4.02 -33.36
C MET A 349 -3.96 -3.86 -32.76
N ILE A 350 -4.45 -2.62 -32.64
CA ILE A 350 -5.80 -2.29 -32.16
C ILE A 350 -6.88 -2.87 -33.11
N ILE A 351 -6.67 -2.81 -34.43
CA ILE A 351 -7.59 -3.39 -35.42
C ILE A 351 -7.67 -4.92 -35.29
N LYS A 352 -6.58 -5.59 -34.90
CA LYS A 352 -6.58 -7.03 -34.65
C LYS A 352 -7.39 -7.36 -33.38
N ILE A 353 -7.03 -6.74 -32.25
CA ILE A 353 -7.71 -6.91 -30.95
C ILE A 353 -9.21 -6.57 -31.04
N GLY A 354 -9.58 -5.55 -31.82
CA GLY A 354 -10.97 -5.16 -32.04
C GLY A 354 -11.81 -6.27 -32.68
N LYS A 355 -11.26 -7.02 -33.66
CA LYS A 355 -11.96 -8.15 -34.30
C LYS A 355 -12.15 -9.31 -33.33
N ASP A 356 -11.13 -9.64 -32.56
CA ASP A 356 -11.16 -10.71 -31.56
C ASP A 356 -12.23 -10.40 -30.48
N ILE A 357 -12.41 -9.12 -30.13
CA ILE A 357 -13.45 -8.63 -29.20
C ILE A 357 -14.85 -8.60 -29.83
N GLU A 358 -15.00 -8.30 -31.13
CA GLU A 358 -16.30 -8.35 -31.80
C GLU A 358 -16.84 -9.78 -31.96
N GLU A 359 -15.97 -10.77 -32.11
CA GLU A 359 -16.38 -12.17 -32.21
C GLU A 359 -16.95 -12.71 -30.89
N LEU A 360 -16.36 -12.29 -29.76
CA LEU A 360 -16.83 -12.62 -28.41
C LEU A 360 -18.17 -11.96 -28.04
N LYS A 361 -18.53 -10.83 -28.67
CA LYS A 361 -19.77 -10.07 -28.38
C LYS A 361 -21.03 -10.62 -29.06
N LYS A 362 -20.92 -11.68 -29.88
CA LYS A 362 -22.06 -12.26 -30.63
C LYS A 362 -22.95 -13.23 -29.82
N LYS A 363 -22.91 -13.19 -28.49
CA LYS A 363 -23.65 -14.08 -27.59
C LYS A 363 -24.23 -13.38 -26.35
N GLU A 364 -25.25 -12.55 -26.53
CA GLU A 364 -26.55 -12.55 -25.81
C GLU A 364 -27.37 -11.26 -26.12
N PRO A 365 -28.72 -11.24 -25.92
CA PRO A 365 -29.60 -10.18 -26.42
C PRO A 365 -29.99 -9.07 -25.41
N THR A 366 -30.45 -7.93 -25.93
CA THR A 366 -31.02 -6.77 -25.23
C THR A 366 -32.57 -6.84 -25.14
N GLU A 367 -33.38 -5.91 -24.57
CA GLU A 367 -33.16 -4.61 -23.87
C GLU A 367 -34.14 -4.46 -22.64
N ASN A 368 -34.91 -3.43 -22.26
CA ASN A 368 -35.31 -2.08 -22.77
C ASN A 368 -35.69 -1.12 -21.57
N LYS A 369 -36.50 -0.06 -21.80
CA LYS A 369 -36.89 1.01 -20.83
C LYS A 369 -38.44 1.08 -20.65
N VAL A 370 -39.07 1.88 -19.75
CA VAL A 370 -39.52 3.32 -19.88
C VAL A 370 -40.55 3.59 -18.72
N GLU A 371 -40.94 4.80 -18.22
CA GLU A 371 -40.25 6.05 -17.82
C GLU A 371 -41.25 7.10 -17.16
N THR A 372 -40.98 7.63 -15.94
CA THR A 372 -41.63 8.82 -15.28
C THR A 372 -43.13 8.72 -14.82
N LYS A 373 -43.80 9.66 -14.08
CA LYS A 373 -43.60 11.12 -13.82
C LYS A 373 -44.41 11.72 -12.62
N THR A 374 -43.84 12.69 -11.86
CA THR A 374 -44.49 13.75 -10.98
C THR A 374 -45.41 13.27 -9.79
N GLU A 375 -45.90 14.00 -8.76
CA GLU A 375 -45.70 15.27 -7.95
C GLU A 375 -46.59 15.14 -6.65
N LYS A 376 -46.94 16.04 -5.67
CA LYS A 376 -46.80 17.45 -5.15
C LYS A 376 -47.49 17.47 -3.73
N THR A 377 -47.42 18.37 -2.71
CA THR A 377 -46.63 19.55 -2.23
C THR A 377 -46.97 19.83 -0.72
N SER A 378 -46.13 20.60 0.04
CA SER A 378 -46.43 21.63 1.10
C SER A 378 -47.65 21.50 2.07
N ALA A 379 -47.66 21.78 3.40
CA ALA A 379 -46.70 22.13 4.49
C ALA A 379 -47.50 22.08 5.86
N LYS A 380 -47.34 22.80 7.02
CA LYS A 380 -46.50 23.94 7.50
C LYS A 380 -46.58 24.16 9.05
N VAL A 381 -45.44 24.28 9.77
CA VAL A 381 -45.11 25.21 10.92
C VAL A 381 -46.06 25.29 12.17
N THR A 382 -45.82 24.55 13.29
CA THR A 382 -45.06 24.88 14.56
C THR A 382 -45.75 25.88 15.53
N PRO A 383 -45.33 26.12 16.80
CA PRO A 383 -44.12 25.69 17.55
C PRO A 383 -44.45 25.15 18.98
N LYS A 384 -43.57 25.02 20.01
CA LYS A 384 -42.13 25.33 20.16
C LYS A 384 -41.42 24.44 21.21
N ALA A 385 -40.19 24.03 20.92
CA ALA A 385 -39.07 23.87 21.87
C ALA A 385 -37.79 24.32 21.13
N VAL A 386 -36.59 24.30 21.74
CA VAL A 386 -35.33 24.57 21.00
C VAL A 386 -34.84 23.29 20.32
N GLU A 387 -35.65 22.77 19.40
CA GLU A 387 -35.23 21.75 18.44
C GLU A 387 -34.38 22.41 17.33
N LEU A 388 -33.42 21.67 16.79
CA LEU A 388 -32.86 21.97 15.47
C LEU A 388 -33.95 21.68 14.40
N PRO A 389 -33.97 22.40 13.26
CA PRO A 389 -35.01 22.22 12.26
C PRO A 389 -35.00 20.78 11.72
N LYS A 390 -36.20 20.18 11.62
CA LYS A 390 -36.36 18.85 11.04
C LYS A 390 -35.95 18.88 9.57
N LYS A 391 -35.03 17.98 9.18
CA LYS A 391 -34.53 17.85 7.81
C LYS A 391 -35.48 16.95 7.02
N GLU A 392 -35.87 17.38 5.82
CA GLU A 392 -36.62 16.55 4.88
C GLU A 392 -35.66 15.62 4.13
N PHE A 393 -35.94 14.31 4.19
CA PHE A 393 -35.16 13.28 3.52
C PHE A 393 -35.94 12.75 2.31
N LYS A 394 -35.28 12.65 1.15
CA LYS A 394 -35.87 12.17 -0.11
C LYS A 394 -35.81 10.64 -0.28
N THR A 395 -35.13 9.95 0.63
CA THR A 395 -34.99 8.50 0.64
C THR A 395 -36.11 7.83 1.43
N ALA A 396 -36.27 6.51 1.29
CA ALA A 396 -37.28 5.77 2.03
C ALA A 396 -36.97 5.75 3.55
N LYS A 397 -38.02 5.81 4.36
CA LYS A 397 -37.93 5.57 5.82
C LYS A 397 -37.45 4.13 6.09
N MET A 398 -36.76 3.94 7.21
CA MET A 398 -36.48 2.62 7.75
C MET A 398 -37.79 1.87 8.03
N VAL A 399 -37.84 0.58 7.67
CA VAL A 399 -38.91 -0.35 8.06
C VAL A 399 -38.29 -1.47 8.87
N ILE A 400 -38.77 -1.67 10.10
CA ILE A 400 -38.35 -2.79 10.96
C ILE A 400 -39.17 -4.02 10.58
N GLY A 401 -38.76 -4.69 9.50
CA GLY A 401 -39.37 -5.94 9.03
C GLY A 401 -38.69 -7.19 9.57
N ASP A 402 -39.39 -8.33 9.49
CA ASP A 402 -38.87 -9.67 9.85
C ASP A 402 -38.33 -10.45 8.62
N THR A 403 -38.59 -9.96 7.40
CA THR A 403 -38.06 -10.52 6.15
C THR A 403 -36.86 -9.70 5.68
N ALA A 404 -35.75 -10.39 5.35
CA ALA A 404 -34.54 -9.72 4.88
C ALA A 404 -34.74 -9.07 3.48
N PRO A 405 -34.38 -7.78 3.30
CA PRO A 405 -34.42 -7.13 2.00
C PRO A 405 -33.23 -7.58 1.12
N LYS A 406 -33.34 -7.38 -0.20
CA LYS A 406 -32.20 -7.64 -1.12
C LYS A 406 -30.98 -6.80 -0.75
N ASN A 407 -31.19 -5.53 -0.42
CA ASN A 407 -30.15 -4.56 -0.13
C ASN A 407 -30.30 -4.03 1.30
N LEU A 408 -29.19 -3.82 2.00
CA LEU A 408 -29.15 -3.11 3.27
C LEU A 408 -28.31 -1.84 3.15
N THR A 409 -28.74 -0.79 3.85
CA THR A 409 -27.95 0.42 4.03
C THR A 409 -26.99 0.27 5.21
N ALA A 410 -25.76 0.76 5.09
CA ALA A 410 -24.78 0.77 6.17
C ALA A 410 -25.15 1.79 7.27
N TYR A 411 -25.89 2.85 6.91
CA TYR A 411 -26.26 3.91 7.83
C TYR A 411 -27.73 4.31 7.69
N TYR A 412 -28.34 4.72 8.79
CA TYR A 412 -29.58 5.51 8.75
C TYR A 412 -29.27 6.97 9.07
N ALA A 413 -29.93 7.89 8.36
CA ALA A 413 -29.92 9.31 8.68
C ALA A 413 -31.22 9.73 9.39
N SER A 414 -31.15 10.71 10.29
CA SER A 414 -32.33 11.35 10.88
C SER A 414 -32.12 12.84 11.13
N SER A 415 -33.18 13.54 11.56
CA SER A 415 -33.11 14.99 11.82
C SER A 415 -32.05 15.34 12.87
N PRO A 416 -31.32 16.46 12.70
CA PRO A 416 -30.20 16.83 13.56
C PRO A 416 -30.63 17.04 15.02
N GLN A 417 -29.77 16.64 15.97
CA GLN A 417 -29.97 16.78 17.40
C GLN A 417 -28.68 17.29 18.07
N THR A 418 -28.78 17.94 19.24
CA THR A 418 -27.61 18.30 20.03
C THR A 418 -27.04 17.08 20.76
N ILE A 419 -25.72 17.08 20.99
CA ILE A 419 -25.00 15.99 21.68
C ILE A 419 -25.63 15.69 23.04
N ASP A 420 -25.95 16.72 23.84
CA ASP A 420 -26.54 16.56 25.17
C ASP A 420 -27.94 15.93 25.10
N SER A 421 -28.82 16.44 24.23
CA SER A 421 -30.19 15.93 24.09
C SER A 421 -30.20 14.48 23.61
N LEU A 422 -29.32 14.17 22.66
CA LEU A 422 -29.14 12.81 22.14
C LEU A 422 -28.59 11.87 23.22
N THR A 423 -27.56 12.29 23.96
CA THR A 423 -26.96 11.53 25.07
C THR A 423 -27.95 11.22 26.18
N THR A 424 -28.80 12.19 26.56
CA THR A 424 -29.88 11.96 27.54
C THR A 424 -30.89 10.96 26.99
N LYS A 425 -31.39 11.15 25.76
CA LYS A 425 -32.38 10.24 25.14
C LYS A 425 -31.85 8.81 25.02
N LEU A 426 -30.60 8.63 24.61
CA LEU A 426 -29.92 7.33 24.52
C LEU A 426 -29.98 6.58 25.86
N LYS A 427 -29.53 7.24 26.93
CA LYS A 427 -29.54 6.66 28.29
C LYS A 427 -30.96 6.33 28.77
N SER A 428 -31.94 7.18 28.48
CA SER A 428 -33.36 6.93 28.80
C SER A 428 -34.01 5.80 28.00
N ASN A 429 -33.40 5.33 26.89
CA ASN A 429 -33.93 4.26 26.04
C ASN A 429 -33.06 2.97 26.08
N GLY A 430 -32.28 2.79 27.15
CA GLY A 430 -31.51 1.57 27.41
C GLY A 430 -30.15 1.48 26.70
N PHE A 431 -29.61 2.59 26.20
CA PHE A 431 -28.24 2.65 25.68
C PHE A 431 -27.24 3.13 26.71
N GLU A 432 -26.15 2.37 26.83
CA GLU A 432 -24.91 2.76 27.47
C GLU A 432 -24.09 3.62 26.50
N VAL A 433 -23.64 4.79 26.95
CA VAL A 433 -22.84 5.73 26.14
C VAL A 433 -21.40 5.65 26.61
N LEU A 434 -20.52 5.11 25.76
CA LEU A 434 -19.16 4.73 26.10
C LEU A 434 -18.15 5.86 25.83
N ALA A 435 -18.34 6.58 24.73
CA ALA A 435 -17.48 7.69 24.34
C ALA A 435 -18.24 8.79 23.60
N THR A 436 -17.67 9.98 23.57
CA THR A 436 -18.01 11.06 22.66
C THR A 436 -16.72 11.66 22.15
N THR A 437 -16.50 11.68 20.84
CA THR A 437 -15.20 11.98 20.23
C THR A 437 -15.39 12.82 18.97
N GLU A 438 -14.72 13.97 18.89
CA GLU A 438 -14.68 14.74 17.64
C GLU A 438 -13.70 14.07 16.67
N ILE A 439 -14.21 13.61 15.53
CA ILE A 439 -13.43 12.87 14.52
C ILE A 439 -12.88 13.84 13.47
N LEU A 440 -13.71 14.80 13.06
CA LEU A 440 -13.39 15.93 12.20
C LEU A 440 -14.09 17.16 12.77
N LYS A 441 -13.62 18.37 12.42
CA LYS A 441 -14.17 19.65 12.89
C LYS A 441 -15.69 19.73 12.67
N GLY A 442 -16.46 19.80 13.76
CA GLY A 442 -17.93 19.85 13.76
C GLY A 442 -18.63 18.51 13.49
N LYS A 443 -17.89 17.38 13.52
CA LYS A 443 -18.36 16.02 13.26
C LYS A 443 -18.00 15.12 14.44
N THR A 444 -18.88 15.11 15.45
CA THR A 444 -18.68 14.38 16.70
C THR A 444 -19.41 13.05 16.68
N VAL A 445 -18.71 11.96 17.03
CA VAL A 445 -19.29 10.62 17.14
C VAL A 445 -19.56 10.27 18.60
N ILE A 446 -20.71 9.66 18.85
CA ILE A 446 -21.10 9.04 20.12
C ILE A 446 -21.06 7.52 19.93
N SER A 447 -20.21 6.83 20.68
CA SER A 447 -20.13 5.36 20.67
C SER A 447 -21.04 4.77 21.74
N ILE A 448 -21.91 3.83 21.36
CA ILE A 448 -22.97 3.29 22.22
C ILE A 448 -23.06 1.77 22.20
N THR A 449 -23.61 1.21 23.28
CA THR A 449 -23.94 -0.22 23.37
C THR A 449 -25.24 -0.46 24.14
N ASN A 450 -25.75 -1.69 24.05
CA ASN A 450 -26.83 -2.23 24.86
C ASN A 450 -26.62 -3.76 24.99
N ASP A 451 -27.52 -4.48 25.66
CA ASP A 451 -27.31 -5.91 25.91
C ASP A 451 -27.44 -6.77 24.63
N GLU A 452 -28.28 -6.38 23.66
CA GLU A 452 -28.42 -7.07 22.36
C GLU A 452 -27.12 -6.99 21.55
N LEU A 453 -26.42 -5.84 21.61
CA LEU A 453 -25.10 -5.63 21.02
C LEU A 453 -23.99 -6.35 21.81
N LYS A 454 -23.90 -6.16 23.14
CA LYS A 454 -22.88 -6.82 24.00
C LYS A 454 -22.86 -8.33 23.84
N ASN A 455 -24.03 -8.95 23.77
CA ASN A 455 -24.18 -10.40 23.61
C ASN A 455 -23.66 -10.95 22.26
N THR A 456 -23.36 -10.10 21.28
CA THR A 456 -22.67 -10.54 20.04
C THR A 456 -21.24 -11.01 20.29
N ASN A 457 -20.57 -10.52 21.34
CA ASN A 457 -19.17 -10.81 21.68
C ASN A 457 -18.15 -10.54 20.54
N THR A 458 -18.43 -9.58 19.67
CA THR A 458 -17.58 -9.19 18.52
C THR A 458 -17.45 -7.67 18.41
N PHE A 459 -16.81 -7.16 17.35
CA PHE A 459 -16.85 -5.75 16.94
C PHE A 459 -18.28 -5.19 16.81
N MET A 460 -19.29 -6.03 16.60
CA MET A 460 -20.71 -5.63 16.61
C MET A 460 -21.21 -5.19 17.99
N ALA A 461 -20.42 -5.34 19.06
CA ALA A 461 -20.83 -4.97 20.42
C ALA A 461 -20.89 -3.45 20.68
N VAL A 462 -20.41 -2.60 19.76
CA VAL A 462 -20.56 -1.13 19.83
C VAL A 462 -20.95 -0.61 18.46
N ILE A 463 -21.90 0.33 18.43
CA ILE A 463 -22.26 1.09 17.23
C ILE A 463 -22.06 2.60 17.47
N ASN A 464 -21.80 3.32 16.38
CA ASN A 464 -21.44 4.72 16.39
C ASN A 464 -22.52 5.61 15.75
N ILE A 465 -22.81 6.73 16.41
CA ILE A 465 -23.72 7.79 15.94
C ILE A 465 -22.94 9.07 15.69
N LEU A 466 -22.89 9.53 14.43
CA LEU A 466 -22.36 10.84 14.05
C LEU A 466 -23.42 11.93 14.26
N VAL A 467 -23.06 12.96 15.02
CA VAL A 467 -23.72 14.27 15.03
C VAL A 467 -23.03 15.13 13.96
N ASN A 468 -23.67 15.31 12.79
CA ASN A 468 -23.12 16.06 11.66
C ASN A 468 -23.41 17.56 11.80
N GLY A 469 -22.98 18.16 12.92
CA GLY A 469 -23.24 19.56 13.25
C GLY A 469 -24.74 19.91 13.28
N LYS A 470 -25.20 20.71 12.32
CA LYS A 470 -26.60 21.11 12.14
C LYS A 470 -27.29 20.44 10.94
N ASP A 471 -26.62 19.53 10.24
CA ASP A 471 -27.13 18.90 9.03
C ASP A 471 -28.01 17.69 9.32
N GLU A 472 -27.44 16.62 9.88
CA GLU A 472 -28.16 15.38 10.20
C GLU A 472 -27.53 14.60 11.35
N ILE A 473 -28.26 13.63 11.89
CA ILE A 473 -27.66 12.51 12.63
C ILE A 473 -27.46 11.35 11.66
N ARG A 474 -26.35 10.60 11.77
CA ARG A 474 -26.16 9.29 11.10
C ARG A 474 -25.82 8.21 12.13
N VAL A 475 -26.47 7.07 12.05
CA VAL A 475 -26.22 5.90 12.91
C VAL A 475 -25.86 4.68 12.06
N GLN A 476 -24.86 3.89 12.50
CA GLN A 476 -24.55 2.59 11.89
C GLN A 476 -25.76 1.64 11.99
N ASN A 477 -26.13 0.99 10.90
CA ASN A 477 -27.19 -0.01 10.88
C ASN A 477 -26.68 -1.34 11.46
N PRO A 478 -27.11 -1.79 12.65
CA PRO A 478 -26.63 -3.03 13.25
C PRO A 478 -26.96 -4.28 12.40
N SER A 479 -28.00 -4.24 11.56
CA SER A 479 -28.30 -5.35 10.63
C SER A 479 -27.33 -5.44 9.46
N TYR A 480 -26.69 -4.33 9.05
CA TYR A 480 -25.68 -4.32 7.98
C TYR A 480 -24.34 -4.86 8.49
N PHE A 481 -23.78 -4.23 9.52
CA PHE A 481 -22.52 -4.66 10.13
C PHE A 481 -22.66 -6.04 10.79
N GLY A 482 -23.83 -6.38 11.34
CA GLY A 482 -24.12 -7.69 11.91
C GLY A 482 -24.07 -8.82 10.88
N ALA A 483 -24.61 -8.60 9.67
CA ALA A 483 -24.52 -9.57 8.58
C ALA A 483 -23.07 -9.82 8.16
N ALA A 484 -22.20 -8.79 8.21
CA ALA A 484 -20.79 -8.91 7.88
C ALA A 484 -19.95 -9.54 9.01
N TYR A 485 -20.18 -9.16 10.27
CA TYR A 485 -19.35 -9.57 11.42
C TYR A 485 -19.77 -10.90 12.06
N LEU A 486 -21.04 -11.29 11.92
CA LEU A 486 -21.55 -12.55 12.47
C LEU A 486 -21.77 -13.61 11.37
N GLN A 487 -21.74 -13.21 10.10
CA GLN A 487 -21.74 -14.10 8.93
C GLN A 487 -22.85 -15.17 9.01
N SER A 488 -22.49 -16.46 9.05
CA SER A 488 -23.42 -17.60 9.18
C SER A 488 -24.18 -17.67 10.51
N LYS A 489 -23.74 -16.93 11.54
CA LYS A 489 -24.42 -16.80 12.85
C LYS A 489 -25.45 -15.66 12.84
N PHE A 490 -25.41 -14.75 11.88
CA PHE A 490 -26.36 -13.65 11.78
C PHE A 490 -27.76 -14.16 11.41
N LYS A 491 -28.78 -13.64 12.09
CA LYS A 491 -30.19 -13.82 11.74
C LYS A 491 -30.81 -12.45 11.50
N TYR A 492 -31.43 -12.27 10.35
CA TYR A 492 -32.16 -11.02 10.09
C TYR A 492 -33.26 -10.81 11.15
N GLY A 493 -33.43 -9.57 11.61
CA GLY A 493 -34.30 -9.25 12.75
C GLY A 493 -33.66 -9.42 14.14
N GLN A 494 -32.43 -9.96 14.28
CA GLN A 494 -31.78 -10.14 15.59
C GLN A 494 -31.42 -8.83 16.35
N PHE A 495 -31.61 -7.67 15.70
CA PHE A 495 -31.39 -6.34 16.29
C PHE A 495 -32.68 -5.51 16.38
N LYS A 496 -33.83 -6.19 16.47
CA LYS A 496 -35.16 -5.56 16.47
C LYS A 496 -35.36 -4.68 17.71
N ALA A 497 -34.80 -5.05 18.87
CA ALA A 497 -34.87 -4.18 20.05
C ALA A 497 -34.00 -2.93 19.88
N THR A 498 -32.75 -3.09 19.45
CA THR A 498 -31.82 -1.98 19.15
C THR A 498 -32.40 -1.01 18.15
N LEU A 499 -32.93 -1.48 17.02
CA LEU A 499 -33.54 -0.62 16.00
C LEU A 499 -34.78 0.11 16.53
N THR A 500 -35.58 -0.52 17.39
CA THR A 500 -36.75 0.11 18.01
C THR A 500 -36.34 1.21 18.99
N SER A 501 -35.38 0.95 19.90
CA SER A 501 -34.85 1.97 20.81
C SER A 501 -34.14 3.11 20.05
N LEU A 502 -33.40 2.80 18.97
CA LEU A 502 -32.83 3.84 18.10
C LEU A 502 -33.93 4.70 17.48
N GLN A 503 -35.03 4.13 16.99
CA GLN A 503 -36.14 4.88 16.41
C GLN A 503 -36.85 5.77 17.46
N ALA A 504 -36.96 5.31 18.72
CA ALA A 504 -37.49 6.12 19.81
C ALA A 504 -36.59 7.33 20.17
N VAL A 505 -35.26 7.18 20.05
CA VAL A 505 -34.26 8.23 20.31
C VAL A 505 -34.11 9.21 19.13
N LEU A 506 -34.10 8.67 17.91
CA LEU A 506 -33.72 9.38 16.68
C LEU A 506 -34.91 9.88 15.86
N GLY A 507 -36.13 9.41 16.18
CA GLY A 507 -37.36 9.72 15.45
C GLY A 507 -37.45 8.97 14.12
N ASP A 508 -37.98 9.62 13.09
CA ASP A 508 -37.96 9.09 11.74
C ASP A 508 -36.51 8.91 11.25
N MET A 509 -36.14 7.65 11.01
CA MET A 509 -34.86 7.26 10.42
C MET A 509 -35.05 6.91 8.94
N TYR A 510 -34.09 7.28 8.10
CA TYR A 510 -34.13 7.18 6.65
C TYR A 510 -32.91 6.45 6.09
N ILE A 511 -33.09 5.69 5.02
CA ILE A 511 -32.02 4.98 4.30
C ILE A 511 -31.04 5.98 3.66
N THR A 512 -29.73 5.76 3.74
CA THR A 512 -28.74 6.57 3.02
C THR A 512 -28.37 5.95 1.67
N THR A 513 -27.51 6.61 0.87
CA THR A 513 -26.97 6.05 -0.38
C THR A 513 -25.92 4.97 -0.16
N ASP A 514 -25.49 4.77 1.09
CA ASP A 514 -24.45 3.84 1.50
C ASP A 514 -25.08 2.45 1.61
N ILE A 515 -25.10 1.68 0.51
CA ILE A 515 -25.90 0.46 0.35
C ILE A 515 -25.03 -0.69 -0.15
N GLY A 516 -25.25 -1.89 0.40
CA GLY A 516 -24.67 -3.15 -0.09
C GLY A 516 -25.74 -4.25 -0.24
N GLU A 517 -25.45 -5.28 -1.04
CA GLU A 517 -26.35 -6.42 -1.19
C GLU A 517 -26.26 -7.36 0.03
N TYR A 518 -27.41 -7.64 0.67
CA TYR A 518 -27.50 -8.45 1.89
C TYR A 518 -26.93 -9.86 1.71
N SER A 519 -27.12 -10.45 0.53
CA SER A 519 -26.64 -11.80 0.18
C SER A 519 -25.11 -11.93 0.26
N GLY A 520 -24.39 -10.85 -0.02
CA GLY A 520 -22.92 -10.80 -0.07
C GLY A 520 -22.26 -10.48 1.26
N LEU A 521 -22.93 -9.76 2.18
CA LEU A 521 -22.34 -9.28 3.44
C LEU A 521 -21.73 -10.42 4.28
N LYS A 522 -22.39 -11.58 4.35
CA LYS A 522 -21.89 -12.77 5.07
C LYS A 522 -20.51 -13.27 4.63
N ASN A 523 -20.11 -12.96 3.39
CA ASN A 523 -18.85 -13.36 2.78
C ASN A 523 -18.10 -12.10 2.28
N TYR A 524 -18.29 -10.94 2.93
CA TYR A 524 -17.84 -9.66 2.40
C TYR A 524 -16.33 -9.64 2.11
N ASN A 525 -16.01 -9.09 0.96
CA ASN A 525 -14.68 -8.84 0.44
C ASN A 525 -14.82 -7.70 -0.57
N PHE A 526 -13.94 -6.71 -0.55
CA PHE A 526 -14.08 -5.55 -1.42
C PHE A 526 -13.74 -5.89 -2.88
N MET A 527 -12.58 -6.52 -3.09
CA MET A 527 -12.09 -7.01 -4.38
C MET A 527 -11.16 -8.20 -4.16
N PHE A 528 -11.10 -9.10 -5.13
CA PHE A 528 -10.23 -10.28 -5.12
C PHE A 528 -8.79 -9.96 -4.70
N GLY A 529 -8.28 -10.66 -3.68
CA GLY A 529 -6.96 -10.43 -3.09
C GLY A 529 -6.94 -9.38 -1.97
N MET A 530 -8.05 -8.72 -1.66
CA MET A 530 -8.18 -7.92 -0.43
C MET A 530 -8.59 -8.78 0.78
N PRO A 531 -8.41 -8.28 2.02
CA PRO A 531 -8.71 -9.05 3.23
C PRO A 531 -10.20 -9.31 3.48
N HIS A 532 -10.48 -10.38 4.22
CA HIS A 532 -11.76 -10.77 4.80
C HIS A 532 -11.89 -10.35 6.29
N LEU A 533 -12.96 -10.80 6.95
CA LEU A 533 -13.25 -10.51 8.36
C LEU A 533 -12.20 -11.10 9.32
N ASP A 534 -11.72 -12.30 8.98
CA ASP A 534 -10.84 -13.16 9.77
C ASP A 534 -9.34 -12.90 9.53
N ASP A 535 -8.99 -12.13 8.49
CA ASP A 535 -7.66 -11.56 8.24
C ASP A 535 -7.31 -10.41 9.23
N THR A 536 -7.55 -10.63 10.53
CA THR A 536 -7.32 -9.64 11.58
C THR A 536 -5.83 -9.41 11.83
N ILE A 537 -5.45 -8.15 12.04
CA ILE A 537 -4.07 -7.77 12.32
C ILE A 537 -3.83 -7.81 13.83
N GLU A 538 -2.75 -8.45 14.25
CA GLU A 538 -2.28 -8.46 15.64
C GLU A 538 -1.62 -7.11 16.00
N LEU A 539 -1.99 -6.57 17.16
CA LEU A 539 -1.50 -5.28 17.68
C LEU A 539 -0.42 -5.41 18.75
N GLY A 540 -0.33 -6.56 19.42
CA GLY A 540 0.61 -6.84 20.50
C GLY A 540 0.12 -7.96 21.43
N LYS A 541 0.95 -8.33 22.41
CA LYS A 541 0.69 -9.37 23.42
C LYS A 541 1.12 -8.93 24.84
N GLY A 542 0.61 -9.61 25.85
CA GLY A 542 0.96 -9.44 27.27
C GLY A 542 -0.17 -8.83 28.10
N ASP A 543 0.15 -8.15 29.22
CA ASP A 543 -0.87 -7.41 29.97
C ASP A 543 -1.26 -6.12 29.26
N LEU A 544 -2.12 -6.27 28.25
CA LEU A 544 -2.69 -5.18 27.47
C LEU A 544 -3.90 -4.55 28.16
N VAL A 545 -4.50 -5.22 29.14
CA VAL A 545 -5.65 -4.71 29.90
C VAL A 545 -5.20 -3.63 30.87
N ALA A 546 -4.07 -3.80 31.56
CA ALA A 546 -3.50 -2.76 32.41
C ALA A 546 -3.20 -1.45 31.65
N LYS A 547 -2.84 -1.54 30.36
CA LYS A 547 -2.59 -0.36 29.50
C LYS A 547 -3.86 0.49 29.29
N LEU A 548 -5.04 -0.11 29.34
CA LEU A 548 -6.34 0.60 29.20
C LEU A 548 -6.66 1.52 30.39
N SER A 549 -5.92 1.41 31.49
CA SER A 549 -6.05 2.22 32.71
C SER A 549 -4.76 2.92 33.13
N GLY A 550 -3.71 2.87 32.30
CA GLY A 550 -2.43 3.55 32.56
C GLY A 550 -2.45 5.04 32.20
N GLU A 551 -1.41 5.79 32.58
CA GLU A 551 -1.29 7.25 32.36
C GLU A 551 -1.49 7.70 30.90
N LYS A 552 -1.18 6.82 29.94
CA LYS A 552 -1.32 7.08 28.50
C LYS A 552 -2.69 6.71 27.94
N ALA A 553 -3.58 6.11 28.73
CA ALA A 553 -4.88 5.59 28.26
C ALA A 553 -5.75 6.69 27.64
N ASP A 554 -5.87 7.84 28.30
CA ASP A 554 -6.67 8.97 27.80
C ASP A 554 -6.15 9.58 26.48
N LYS A 555 -4.88 9.34 26.12
CA LYS A 555 -4.32 9.76 24.84
C LYS A 555 -4.78 8.86 23.69
N TYR A 556 -4.84 7.55 23.92
CA TYR A 556 -5.01 6.56 22.84
C TYR A 556 -6.38 5.88 22.79
N PHE A 557 -7.12 5.81 23.90
CA PHE A 557 -8.40 5.08 23.96
C PHE A 557 -9.58 6.03 24.14
N ALA A 558 -10.60 5.86 23.31
CA ALA A 558 -11.90 6.53 23.41
C ALA A 558 -12.79 5.84 24.45
N TYR A 559 -12.77 4.50 24.48
CA TYR A 559 -13.45 3.67 25.48
C TYR A 559 -12.81 2.28 25.55
N SER A 560 -13.09 1.56 26.64
CA SER A 560 -12.98 0.11 26.72
C SER A 560 -14.31 -0.50 27.20
N LEU A 561 -14.65 -1.69 26.71
CA LEU A 561 -15.89 -2.39 27.02
C LEU A 561 -15.60 -3.88 27.23
N LYS A 562 -15.80 -4.38 28.45
CA LYS A 562 -15.69 -5.81 28.74
C LYS A 562 -16.94 -6.54 28.26
N LEU A 563 -16.75 -7.59 27.47
CA LEU A 563 -17.80 -8.37 26.82
C LEU A 563 -18.19 -9.59 27.68
N PRO A 564 -19.42 -10.14 27.52
CA PRO A 564 -19.90 -11.29 28.30
C PRO A 564 -18.99 -12.54 28.26
N ASN A 565 -18.26 -12.77 27.17
CA ASN A 565 -17.30 -13.87 27.03
C ASN A 565 -15.92 -13.61 27.66
N GLY A 566 -15.71 -12.45 28.29
CA GLY A 566 -14.45 -12.05 28.93
C GLY A 566 -13.50 -11.23 28.06
N ASN A 567 -13.69 -11.17 26.73
CA ASN A 567 -12.93 -10.29 25.84
C ASN A 567 -13.16 -8.81 26.19
N THR A 568 -12.26 -7.92 25.76
CA THR A 568 -12.46 -6.46 25.89
C THR A 568 -12.40 -5.77 24.54
N LEU A 569 -13.49 -5.14 24.10
CA LEU A 569 -13.50 -4.28 22.92
C LEU A 569 -12.96 -2.89 23.29
N VAL A 570 -12.15 -2.29 22.43
CA VAL A 570 -11.49 -0.99 22.68
C VAL A 570 -11.68 -0.09 21.47
N GLY A 571 -12.16 1.13 21.68
CA GLY A 571 -12.22 2.18 20.66
C GLY A 571 -11.02 3.10 20.77
N HIS A 572 -10.40 3.48 19.65
CA HIS A 572 -9.14 4.23 19.61
C HIS A 572 -9.32 5.70 19.21
N LYS A 573 -8.62 6.58 19.92
CA LYS A 573 -8.43 8.00 19.58
C LYS A 573 -7.30 8.09 18.54
N MET A 574 -7.66 8.02 17.26
CA MET A 574 -6.73 8.26 16.15
C MET A 574 -6.32 9.74 16.07
N ASN A 575 -5.18 9.98 15.42
CA ASN A 575 -4.67 11.33 15.15
C ASN A 575 -5.64 12.10 14.22
N PRO A 576 -6.02 13.35 14.54
CA PRO A 576 -6.81 14.21 13.65
C PRO A 576 -6.19 14.41 12.25
N ARG A 577 -4.87 14.30 12.09
CA ARG A 577 -4.21 14.26 10.77
C ARG A 577 -4.67 13.02 9.98
N THR A 578 -4.56 11.83 10.55
CA THR A 578 -4.94 10.57 9.91
C THR A 578 -6.43 10.54 9.59
N ASN A 579 -7.30 11.10 10.45
CA ASN A 579 -8.73 11.26 10.17
C ASN A 579 -9.04 12.08 8.89
N LYS A 580 -8.12 12.93 8.39
CA LYS A 580 -8.29 13.70 7.13
C LYS A 580 -8.61 12.79 5.92
N PHE A 581 -8.29 11.48 5.95
CA PHE A 581 -8.60 10.57 4.85
C PHE A 581 -10.10 10.61 4.45
N LEU A 582 -10.99 10.78 5.43
CA LEU A 582 -12.43 10.92 5.23
C LEU A 582 -12.80 12.12 4.33
N ASN A 583 -11.99 13.18 4.33
CA ASN A 583 -12.17 14.31 3.43
C ASN A 583 -11.63 14.00 2.02
N LYS A 584 -10.48 13.30 1.92
CA LYS A 584 -9.84 12.92 0.64
C LYS A 584 -10.75 12.05 -0.25
N VAL A 585 -11.67 11.29 0.35
CA VAL A 585 -12.64 10.44 -0.36
C VAL A 585 -14.10 10.92 -0.22
N GLU A 586 -14.31 12.19 0.16
CA GLU A 586 -15.62 12.84 0.37
C GLU A 586 -16.55 12.14 1.41
N ALA A 587 -16.04 11.11 2.10
CA ALA A 587 -16.74 10.31 3.09
C ALA A 587 -16.86 10.95 4.48
N GLY A 588 -16.63 12.26 4.62
CA GLY A 588 -16.75 12.98 5.90
C GLY A 588 -18.12 12.84 6.57
N ASN A 589 -19.18 12.49 5.83
CA ASN A 589 -20.50 12.18 6.39
C ASN A 589 -20.61 10.76 6.98
N ASN A 590 -19.63 9.88 6.76
CA ASN A 590 -19.57 8.53 7.35
C ASN A 590 -18.51 8.46 8.47
N ALA A 591 -18.18 9.60 9.10
CA ALA A 591 -17.17 9.70 10.15
C ALA A 591 -17.45 8.82 11.39
N ASN A 592 -18.68 8.31 11.56
CA ASN A 592 -19.03 7.25 12.52
C ASN A 592 -18.48 5.86 12.18
N LEU A 593 -17.70 5.68 11.11
CA LEU A 593 -16.78 4.54 11.05
C LEU A 593 -15.63 4.67 12.08
N LEU A 594 -15.37 5.86 12.62
CA LEU A 594 -14.45 6.07 13.74
C LEU A 594 -15.24 6.35 15.04
N PRO A 595 -14.68 6.09 16.26
CA PRO A 595 -13.33 5.58 16.54
C PRO A 595 -13.09 4.17 16.00
N TYR A 596 -11.86 3.89 15.54
CA TYR A 596 -11.49 2.55 15.06
C TYR A 596 -11.45 1.57 16.24
N GLN A 597 -11.76 0.29 15.99
CA GLN A 597 -11.90 -0.72 17.05
C GLN A 597 -10.79 -1.79 17.02
N SER A 598 -10.37 -2.22 18.21
CA SER A 598 -9.68 -3.49 18.45
C SER A 598 -10.43 -4.34 19.48
N ILE A 599 -10.08 -5.62 19.57
CA ILE A 599 -10.56 -6.55 20.60
C ILE A 599 -9.38 -7.28 21.24
N ILE A 600 -9.33 -7.25 22.57
CA ILE A 600 -8.40 -8.04 23.38
C ILE A 600 -9.04 -9.39 23.68
N LYS A 601 -8.30 -10.47 23.39
CA LYS A 601 -8.67 -11.87 23.61
C LYS A 601 -7.57 -12.50 24.48
N GLY A 602 -7.83 -12.75 25.76
CA GLY A 602 -6.76 -13.14 26.69
C GLY A 602 -5.72 -12.03 26.82
N ASP A 603 -4.47 -12.33 26.48
CA ASP A 603 -3.33 -11.42 26.46
C ASP A 603 -3.01 -10.82 25.07
N GLU A 604 -3.77 -11.16 24.02
CA GLU A 604 -3.52 -10.72 22.64
C GLU A 604 -4.54 -9.68 22.16
N ALA A 605 -4.10 -8.62 21.46
CA ALA A 605 -4.99 -7.61 20.87
C ALA A 605 -5.04 -7.72 19.34
N TYR A 606 -6.25 -7.64 18.77
CA TYR A 606 -6.52 -7.75 17.34
C TYR A 606 -7.39 -6.60 16.81
N MET A 607 -7.10 -6.11 15.61
CA MET A 607 -7.97 -5.20 14.85
C MET A 607 -8.52 -5.88 13.59
N LEU A 608 -9.69 -5.45 13.12
CA LEU A 608 -10.08 -5.71 11.72
C LEU A 608 -9.06 -5.03 10.79
N ASN A 609 -8.70 -5.68 9.68
CA ASN A 609 -7.81 -5.07 8.69
C ASN A 609 -8.46 -3.79 8.10
N PRO A 610 -7.76 -2.64 8.02
CA PRO A 610 -8.36 -1.42 7.49
C PRO A 610 -8.85 -1.53 6.05
N LYS A 611 -8.22 -2.37 5.21
CA LYS A 611 -8.68 -2.58 3.83
C LYS A 611 -10.05 -3.29 3.79
N PHE A 612 -10.36 -4.14 4.77
CA PHE A 612 -11.70 -4.73 4.98
C PHE A 612 -12.67 -3.76 5.67
N TYR A 613 -12.25 -3.10 6.75
CA TYR A 613 -13.15 -2.26 7.55
C TYR A 613 -13.57 -0.96 6.84
N LEU A 614 -12.63 -0.28 6.17
CA LEU A 614 -12.92 0.97 5.47
C LEU A 614 -13.83 0.74 4.25
N SER A 615 -13.63 -0.35 3.51
CA SER A 615 -14.48 -0.71 2.37
C SER A 615 -15.89 -1.10 2.80
N LEU A 616 -16.03 -1.94 3.83
CA LEU A 616 -17.33 -2.31 4.40
C LEU A 616 -18.06 -1.08 4.96
N SER A 617 -17.35 -0.17 5.63
CA SER A 617 -17.93 1.05 6.21
C SER A 617 -18.25 2.12 5.15
N LEU A 618 -17.63 2.05 3.97
CA LEU A 618 -17.84 2.99 2.87
C LEU A 618 -18.29 2.24 1.60
N PRO A 619 -19.56 1.77 1.52
CA PRO A 619 -20.04 0.95 0.39
C PRO A 619 -20.00 1.62 -0.99
N ARG A 620 -19.72 2.93 -1.03
CA ARG A 620 -19.56 3.74 -2.25
C ARG A 620 -18.11 4.05 -2.62
N LEU A 621 -17.14 3.62 -1.80
CA LEU A 621 -15.72 3.84 -2.01
C LEU A 621 -15.27 3.10 -3.28
N THR A 622 -14.75 3.84 -4.27
CA THR A 622 -14.24 3.23 -5.51
C THR A 622 -12.78 2.81 -5.36
N MET A 623 -12.25 2.03 -6.32
CA MET A 623 -10.80 1.79 -6.39
C MET A 623 -10.01 3.09 -6.54
N THR A 624 -10.52 4.07 -7.29
CA THR A 624 -9.92 5.40 -7.41
C THR A 624 -9.80 6.07 -6.04
N ASP A 625 -10.85 5.97 -5.21
CA ASP A 625 -10.85 6.53 -3.87
C ASP A 625 -9.91 5.77 -2.92
N PHE A 626 -9.82 4.44 -3.03
CA PHE A 626 -8.82 3.64 -2.33
C PHE A 626 -7.38 4.09 -2.66
N MET A 627 -7.08 4.42 -3.91
CA MET A 627 -5.75 4.95 -4.28
C MET A 627 -5.48 6.31 -3.62
N LYS A 628 -6.46 7.22 -3.52
CA LYS A 628 -6.32 8.50 -2.79
C LYS A 628 -5.96 8.33 -1.31
N ILE A 629 -6.22 7.16 -0.74
CA ILE A 629 -5.97 6.82 0.67
C ILE A 629 -5.09 5.57 0.83
N ALA A 630 -4.26 5.24 -0.16
CA ALA A 630 -3.47 3.99 -0.17
C ALA A 630 -2.58 3.80 1.09
N THR A 631 -2.05 4.90 1.64
CA THR A 631 -1.23 4.94 2.86
C THR A 631 -2.03 4.93 4.17
N THR A 632 -3.35 5.16 4.12
CA THR A 632 -4.21 5.26 5.31
C THR A 632 -4.36 3.95 6.08
N PRO A 633 -4.55 2.77 5.45
CA PRO A 633 -4.54 1.48 6.14
C PRO A 633 -3.32 1.31 7.06
N ASP A 634 -2.13 1.55 6.52
CA ASP A 634 -0.88 1.31 7.22
C ASP A 634 -0.66 2.36 8.33
N ALA A 635 -1.14 3.59 8.14
CA ALA A 635 -1.15 4.62 9.18
C ALA A 635 -2.07 4.26 10.38
N ILE A 636 -3.28 3.74 10.10
CA ILE A 636 -4.20 3.26 11.14
C ILE A 636 -3.55 2.09 11.92
N GLU A 637 -2.94 1.14 11.21
CA GLU A 637 -2.25 0.01 11.84
C GLU A 637 -1.09 0.47 12.74
N ARG A 638 -0.25 1.39 12.26
CA ARG A 638 0.86 1.95 13.06
C ARG A 638 0.35 2.68 14.32
N GLU A 639 -0.70 3.48 14.23
CA GLU A 639 -1.29 4.16 15.39
C GLU A 639 -1.86 3.18 16.42
N LEU A 640 -2.64 2.18 15.99
CA LEU A 640 -3.23 1.20 16.90
C LEU A 640 -2.16 0.28 17.52
N LYS A 641 -1.09 -0.05 16.79
CA LYS A 641 0.09 -0.73 17.37
C LYS A 641 0.80 0.16 18.39
N LYS A 642 0.91 1.47 18.15
CA LYS A 642 1.52 2.43 19.08
C LYS A 642 0.71 2.63 20.38
N ALA A 643 -0.61 2.41 20.34
CA ALA A 643 -1.47 2.42 21.53
C ALA A 643 -1.19 1.24 22.49
N TYR A 644 -0.68 0.10 21.99
CA TYR A 644 -0.36 -1.10 22.79
C TYR A 644 1.13 -1.28 23.10
N LYS A 645 1.99 -0.32 22.75
CA LYS A 645 3.41 -0.26 23.14
C LYS A 645 3.60 0.49 24.46
#